data_AF-A0A3D0YAI7-F1
#
_entry.id   AF-A0A3D0YAI7-F1
#
_cell.length_a   1.000
_cell.length_b   1.000
_cell.length_c   1.000
_cell.angle_alpha   90.00
_cell.angle_beta   90.00
_cell.angle_gamma   90.00
#
_symmetry.space_group_name_H-M   'P 1'
#
loop_
_entity.id
_entity.type
_entity.pdbx_description
1 polymer ?
#
loop_
_entity_poly.entity_id
_entity_poly.type
_entity_poly.pdbx_seq_one_letter_code
_entity_poly.pdbx_strand_id
1 'polypeptide(L)'
;MKKIMAIIMVIIMVVSNINFVNAEGKIFINGGGENNIIFTNTTLGEVVIYKQNGKIRVVSRGTTAVGHGASLEENDNQGNGFGQVEIIILKPGEIIKLDGDFKSVDIQTKLDIQITGTSTIKSLNIAKTAEGSTVNLTKETKVEKLTIDAQSDITGEGRVTKVTVNASGTTIEQIPETITVSKAAGYVLVNNKTVTYKNNGGSDSSTIAVGTITVTPTTMALTVGEATGTITLTISPENATNKNIIWSSSNETIATVANGVVTPVSAGIATITVITEDGNKTATCEAIVNSLDLKIVDINVLTGSIIGTTVAMEYSINSTNGIDGIWFSCSDTNTVVTFIVGGVYVREKADVTNFRLIGNIATVAAAPTLIFNDVANSITGMDSTYEYKIDAGAWISGEVAGDFSGTKTVLVRLKATDSALASQNQTINFSTNLVLDGVGINIALGNITETAATMQWSLDSTNGINGTWADCTATNTAVTFNDGPVYVREKAQTGNFRLVASIASAGAAPVSGVTYSVVAGTITGLGTTYEYSINGGGWSTTATGVVFAAGDITVRTKATVSALPSLAQVVGTLVVGAAPASPTESFKSYYCIGLVANALHEFSKDYGVTWQDREVFYSLSPTTMYNFITRVKATTTTLASDVSVATSITTTISESTAVKVNGVLQESLGITGVAGKTVSQFLSTVTSRDGSTQQYYVADYADYGWKTPRAADDIIQSGDILWIISEFGVTRYGNYELY
;
A
#
# COMPACT_ATOMS: atom_id res chain seq x y z
N MET A 1 67.08 40.82 104.49
CA MET A 1 66.59 42.21 104.36
C MET A 1 65.61 42.26 103.20
N LYS A 2 64.40 42.81 103.43
CA LYS A 2 63.33 43.16 102.47
C LYS A 2 63.08 42.10 101.37
N LYS A 3 62.22 41.09 101.58
CA LYS A 3 60.75 41.20 101.36
C LYS A 3 60.41 42.37 100.42
N ILE A 4 60.76 42.21 99.16
CA ILE A 4 60.11 42.93 98.06
C ILE A 4 58.93 42.03 97.65
N MET A 5 57.78 42.25 98.30
CA MET A 5 56.49 41.94 97.70
C MET A 5 56.32 42.92 96.53
N ALA A 6 56.98 42.61 95.43
CA ALA A 6 56.56 43.08 94.13
C ALA A 6 56.00 41.85 93.43
N ILE A 7 54.82 41.99 92.83
CA ILE A 7 54.39 41.12 91.74
C ILE A 7 55.44 41.34 90.65
N ILE A 8 56.55 40.60 90.73
CA ILE A 8 57.60 40.66 89.72
C ILE A 8 57.05 39.84 88.56
N MET A 9 56.33 40.51 87.68
CA MET A 9 56.04 40.03 86.34
C MET A 9 57.38 39.99 85.59
N VAL A 10 58.18 38.95 85.81
CA VAL A 10 59.41 38.74 85.04
C VAL A 10 59.00 38.31 83.64
N ILE A 11 58.87 39.26 82.72
CA ILE A 11 58.68 38.98 81.29
C ILE A 11 60.03 38.58 80.72
N ILE A 12 60.34 37.28 80.69
CA ILE A 12 61.58 36.77 80.12
C ILE A 12 61.38 36.60 78.60
N MET A 13 61.98 37.48 77.82
CA MET A 13 62.09 37.34 76.36
C MET A 13 63.52 36.89 76.01
N VAL A 14 63.68 35.59 75.73
CA VAL A 14 64.80 34.98 74.98
C VAL A 14 66.10 34.68 75.77
N VAL A 15 66.50 33.39 75.71
CA VAL A 15 67.73 32.70 76.19
C VAL A 15 68.40 33.22 77.46
N SER A 16 68.12 32.60 78.60
CA SER A 16 68.95 32.72 79.80
C SER A 16 68.89 31.45 80.65
N ASN A 17 70.06 30.96 81.07
CA ASN A 17 70.19 29.89 82.06
C ASN A 17 70.01 30.54 83.44
N ILE A 18 68.90 30.28 84.11
CA ILE A 18 68.49 30.99 85.33
C ILE A 18 68.89 30.14 86.52
N ASN A 19 69.81 30.69 87.31
CA ASN A 19 70.47 29.97 88.40
C ASN A 19 70.47 30.86 89.65
N PHE A 20 69.30 31.16 90.22
CA PHE A 20 69.19 31.94 91.47
C PHE A 20 67.95 31.59 92.32
N VAL A 21 68.10 31.86 93.62
CA VAL A 21 67.44 31.30 94.81
C VAL A 21 65.96 31.72 94.99
N ASN A 22 65.08 30.72 95.04
CA ASN A 22 63.70 30.67 95.58
C ASN A 22 62.72 31.80 95.21
N ALA A 23 61.76 31.53 94.31
CA ALA A 23 60.72 32.47 93.88
C ALA A 23 59.29 31.91 94.12
N GLU A 24 58.61 32.35 95.18
CA GLU A 24 57.32 31.79 95.63
C GLU A 24 56.05 32.34 94.91
N GLY A 25 56.19 33.17 93.85
CA GLY A 25 55.06 33.81 93.13
C GLY A 25 54.66 33.18 91.78
N LYS A 26 53.64 33.75 91.11
CA LYS A 26 53.26 33.41 89.71
C LYS A 26 54.27 34.02 88.72
N ILE A 27 54.84 33.21 87.83
CA ILE A 27 55.85 33.59 86.84
C ILE A 27 55.23 33.48 85.45
N PHE A 28 55.26 34.55 84.65
CA PHE A 28 54.70 34.56 83.28
C PHE A 28 55.81 34.51 82.22
N ILE A 29 55.83 33.45 81.42
CA ILE A 29 56.82 33.27 80.34
C ILE A 29 56.18 33.62 79.00
N ASN A 30 56.45 34.82 78.47
CA ASN A 30 55.84 35.31 77.22
C ASN A 30 56.66 35.04 75.94
N GLY A 31 57.89 34.53 76.06
CA GLY A 31 58.83 34.37 74.94
C GLY A 31 59.83 33.24 75.11
N GLY A 32 60.55 32.89 74.03
CA GLY A 32 61.48 31.74 73.97
C GLY A 32 61.63 31.22 72.55
N GLY A 33 62.75 30.57 72.24
CA GLY A 33 62.96 29.81 70.99
C GLY A 33 63.10 28.32 71.30
N GLU A 34 63.24 27.48 70.26
CA GLU A 34 63.25 26.01 70.36
C GLU A 34 64.19 25.40 71.41
N ASN A 35 65.18 26.15 71.90
CA ASN A 35 66.25 25.59 72.74
C ASN A 35 66.43 26.14 74.16
N ASN A 36 65.68 27.12 74.69
CA ASN A 36 66.18 27.79 75.91
C ASN A 36 65.14 28.47 76.82
N ILE A 37 64.80 27.81 77.94
CA ILE A 37 64.67 28.33 79.31
C ILE A 37 65.16 27.21 80.24
N ILE A 38 66.20 27.41 81.05
CA ILE A 38 66.71 26.36 81.96
C ILE A 38 66.70 26.89 83.40
N PHE A 39 66.04 26.16 84.31
CA PHE A 39 66.06 26.40 85.76
C PHE A 39 66.99 25.40 86.43
N THR A 40 68.04 25.86 87.09
CA THR A 40 68.98 24.97 87.80
C THR A 40 68.96 25.26 89.31
N ASN A 41 68.91 24.23 90.15
CA ASN A 41 68.90 24.31 91.63
C ASN A 41 67.92 25.35 92.23
N THR A 42 66.72 25.51 91.66
CA THR A 42 65.81 26.61 92.02
C THR A 42 64.46 26.09 92.55
N THR A 43 63.84 26.77 93.51
CA THR A 43 62.45 26.51 93.90
C THR A 43 61.53 27.60 93.34
N LEU A 44 60.50 27.21 92.60
CA LEU A 44 59.57 28.10 91.90
C LEU A 44 58.12 27.88 92.40
N GLY A 45 57.34 28.95 92.46
CA GLY A 45 55.90 28.94 92.72
C GLY A 45 55.10 28.44 91.52
N GLU A 46 54.16 29.23 91.04
CA GLU A 46 53.35 28.90 89.85
C GLU A 46 54.01 29.49 88.59
N VAL A 47 54.06 28.74 87.50
CA VAL A 47 54.67 29.13 86.23
C VAL A 47 53.62 29.04 85.13
N VAL A 48 53.26 30.18 84.56
CA VAL A 48 52.31 30.33 83.47
C VAL A 48 53.07 30.67 82.21
N ILE A 49 52.97 29.85 81.17
CA ILE A 49 53.59 30.14 79.87
C ILE A 49 52.53 30.76 78.95
N TYR A 50 52.84 31.94 78.42
CA TYR A 50 51.95 32.72 77.57
C TYR A 50 52.66 33.07 76.26
N LYS A 51 52.92 32.09 75.39
CA LYS A 51 53.59 32.34 74.11
C LYS A 51 52.58 32.37 72.96
N GLN A 52 52.50 33.50 72.28
CA GLN A 52 51.51 33.70 71.22
C GLN A 52 51.84 32.97 69.91
N ASN A 53 53.13 32.68 69.63
CA ASN A 53 53.60 31.91 68.47
C ASN A 53 55.03 31.35 68.71
N GLY A 54 55.28 30.09 68.32
CA GLY A 54 56.60 29.44 68.24
C GLY A 54 56.92 28.44 69.37
N LYS A 55 57.77 27.44 69.11
CA LYS A 55 58.11 26.40 70.09
C LYS A 55 58.86 26.95 71.31
N ILE A 56 58.55 26.43 72.49
CA ILE A 56 59.24 26.74 73.75
C ILE A 56 59.68 25.44 74.43
N ARG A 57 60.92 25.44 74.97
CA ARG A 57 61.49 24.36 75.76
C ARG A 57 61.89 24.93 77.11
N VAL A 58 61.30 24.41 78.19
CA VAL A 58 61.65 24.77 79.56
C VAL A 58 62.26 23.56 80.24
N VAL A 59 63.50 23.67 80.69
CA VAL A 59 64.30 22.58 81.26
C VAL A 59 64.54 22.81 82.74
N SER A 60 64.23 21.85 83.61
CA SER A 60 64.71 21.87 85.01
C SER A 60 66.00 21.02 85.15
N ARG A 61 66.94 21.46 85.99
CA ARG A 61 68.21 20.76 86.29
C ARG A 61 68.56 20.85 87.79
N GLY A 62 69.34 19.91 88.32
CA GLY A 62 69.91 20.02 89.67
C GLY A 62 68.96 19.62 90.82
N THR A 63 68.66 20.50 91.79
CA THR A 63 67.67 20.26 92.88
C THR A 63 66.37 21.05 92.68
N THR A 64 66.05 21.40 91.43
CA THR A 64 64.94 22.32 91.12
C THR A 64 63.58 21.71 91.47
N ALA A 65 62.68 22.50 92.08
CA ALA A 65 61.31 22.13 92.42
C ALA A 65 60.33 23.23 92.00
N VAL A 66 59.31 22.89 91.20
CA VAL A 66 58.31 23.86 90.70
C VAL A 66 56.93 23.51 91.21
N GLY A 67 56.21 24.47 91.79
CA GLY A 67 54.90 24.25 92.41
C GLY A 67 53.81 23.85 91.42
N HIS A 68 53.54 24.71 90.42
CA HIS A 68 52.49 24.45 89.42
C HIS A 68 52.87 25.06 88.05
N GLY A 69 52.67 24.41 86.88
CA GLY A 69 52.89 25.10 85.58
C GLY A 69 52.85 24.27 84.28
N ALA A 70 52.62 24.90 83.12
CA ALA A 70 52.38 24.27 81.81
C ALA A 70 53.64 23.88 80.99
N SER A 71 53.61 22.73 80.29
CA SER A 71 54.54 22.19 79.26
C SER A 71 56.06 22.29 79.50
N LEU A 72 56.69 21.18 79.90
CA LEU A 72 58.06 21.20 80.42
C LEU A 72 58.89 19.96 80.01
N GLU A 73 60.22 20.09 80.02
CA GLU A 73 61.20 19.02 79.88
C GLU A 73 62.14 19.00 81.12
N GLU A 74 62.58 17.84 81.62
CA GLU A 74 63.55 17.67 82.71
C GLU A 74 64.76 16.90 82.18
N ASN A 75 65.96 17.37 82.48
CA ASN A 75 67.18 16.69 82.03
C ASN A 75 68.22 16.75 83.16
N ASP A 76 68.55 15.60 83.77
CA ASP A 76 69.47 15.45 84.91
C ASP A 76 69.09 16.29 86.18
N ASN A 77 67.88 16.08 86.73
CA ASN A 77 67.41 16.67 87.99
C ASN A 77 67.38 15.61 89.12
N GLN A 78 67.98 15.89 90.27
CA GLN A 78 67.96 15.08 91.51
C GLN A 78 67.03 15.66 92.59
N GLY A 79 66.25 16.71 92.27
CA GLY A 79 65.24 17.36 93.12
C GLY A 79 63.81 16.82 92.94
N ASN A 80 62.81 17.50 93.53
CA ASN A 80 61.39 17.10 93.50
C ASN A 80 60.67 17.32 92.15
N GLY A 81 61.36 17.83 91.14
CA GLY A 81 60.86 18.02 89.78
C GLY A 81 59.68 18.98 89.65
N PHE A 82 58.89 18.80 88.59
CA PHE A 82 57.66 19.55 88.35
C PHE A 82 56.47 19.01 89.19
N GLY A 83 55.77 19.93 89.87
CA GLY A 83 54.57 19.66 90.67
C GLY A 83 53.31 19.40 89.82
N GLN A 84 52.23 20.14 90.05
CA GLN A 84 51.00 20.00 89.24
C GLN A 84 51.06 20.89 88.00
N VAL A 85 50.97 20.30 86.81
CA VAL A 85 51.08 21.00 85.53
C VAL A 85 49.68 21.30 85.00
N GLU A 86 49.27 22.58 85.03
CA GLU A 86 48.06 23.08 84.38
C GLU A 86 48.43 23.71 83.03
N ILE A 87 47.91 23.18 81.92
CA ILE A 87 48.26 23.63 80.57
C ILE A 87 47.15 24.52 80.00
N ILE A 88 47.45 25.81 79.79
CA ILE A 88 46.53 26.80 79.20
C ILE A 88 47.19 27.38 77.95
N ILE A 89 46.84 26.90 76.74
CA ILE A 89 47.27 27.50 75.46
C ILE A 89 46.07 27.64 74.49
N LEU A 90 46.06 28.77 73.78
CA LEU A 90 44.89 29.48 73.23
C LEU A 90 44.74 29.40 71.69
N LYS A 91 45.25 28.36 71.01
CA LYS A 91 44.91 28.07 69.60
C LYS A 91 44.81 26.56 69.30
N PRO A 92 43.78 26.11 68.56
CA PRO A 92 43.68 24.71 68.11
C PRO A 92 44.82 24.35 67.13
N GLY A 93 45.50 23.22 67.36
CA GLY A 93 46.41 22.58 66.39
C GLY A 93 47.92 22.72 66.66
N GLU A 94 48.36 23.23 67.82
CA GLU A 94 49.78 23.24 68.20
C GLU A 94 50.11 22.03 69.08
N ILE A 95 51.20 21.30 68.75
CA ILE A 95 51.62 20.08 69.48
C ILE A 95 52.48 20.47 70.69
N ILE A 96 52.04 20.06 71.88
CA ILE A 96 52.73 20.28 73.15
C ILE A 96 53.67 19.10 73.45
N LYS A 97 54.94 19.33 73.77
CA LYS A 97 55.90 18.28 74.12
C LYS A 97 56.23 18.27 75.61
N LEU A 98 56.09 17.11 76.25
CA LEU A 98 56.41 16.87 77.65
C LEU A 98 57.53 15.82 77.74
N ASP A 99 58.63 16.12 78.42
CA ASP A 99 59.76 15.18 78.55
C ASP A 99 60.37 15.24 79.95
N GLY A 100 59.85 14.50 80.93
CA GLY A 100 60.32 14.55 82.32
C GLY A 100 59.40 13.84 83.31
N ASP A 101 59.64 14.02 84.61
CA ASP A 101 58.83 13.41 85.67
C ASP A 101 57.78 14.40 86.22
N PHE A 102 56.52 13.99 86.18
CA PHE A 102 55.37 14.81 86.52
C PHE A 102 54.47 14.13 87.56
N LYS A 103 54.04 14.89 88.57
CA LYS A 103 53.07 14.39 89.55
C LYS A 103 51.65 14.41 88.99
N SER A 104 51.26 15.49 88.32
CA SER A 104 49.95 15.61 87.68
C SER A 104 50.05 16.47 86.43
N VAL A 105 49.34 16.08 85.37
CA VAL A 105 49.14 16.87 84.16
C VAL A 105 47.65 16.94 83.87
N ASP A 106 47.09 18.15 83.81
CA ASP A 106 45.66 18.38 83.62
C ASP A 106 45.41 19.11 82.28
N ILE A 107 44.62 18.49 81.41
CA ILE A 107 44.27 18.97 80.07
C ILE A 107 42.82 19.47 80.11
N GLN A 108 42.64 20.79 80.09
CA GLN A 108 41.31 21.41 80.25
C GLN A 108 40.67 21.87 78.94
N THR A 109 41.38 21.79 77.81
CA THR A 109 40.88 22.18 76.48
C THR A 109 41.47 21.25 75.42
N LYS A 110 40.90 21.23 74.21
CA LYS A 110 41.34 20.35 73.11
C LYS A 110 42.81 20.62 72.76
N LEU A 111 43.68 19.62 72.92
CA LEU A 111 45.12 19.75 72.65
C LEU A 111 45.72 18.47 72.05
N ASP A 112 46.78 18.63 71.27
CA ASP A 112 47.63 17.54 70.79
C ASP A 112 48.93 17.54 71.62
N ILE A 113 49.23 16.43 72.29
CA ILE A 113 50.34 16.33 73.23
C ILE A 113 51.24 15.16 72.84
N GLN A 114 52.55 15.36 72.88
CA GLN A 114 53.58 14.33 72.73
C GLN A 114 54.37 14.22 74.02
N ILE A 115 54.30 13.07 74.68
CA ILE A 115 55.10 12.73 75.84
C ILE A 115 56.28 11.91 75.34
N THR A 116 57.50 12.42 75.52
CA THR A 116 58.73 11.89 74.92
C THR A 116 59.74 11.43 75.98
N GLY A 117 60.84 10.82 75.53
CA GLY A 117 61.93 10.40 76.42
C GLY A 117 61.53 9.33 77.43
N THR A 118 62.15 9.37 78.61
CA THR A 118 61.87 8.44 79.72
C THR A 118 60.80 8.97 80.69
N SER A 119 59.95 9.90 80.23
CA SER A 119 58.99 10.62 81.07
C SER A 119 58.11 9.71 81.93
N THR A 120 57.95 10.06 83.21
CA THR A 120 56.92 9.45 84.07
C THR A 120 55.86 10.45 84.49
N ILE A 121 54.58 10.13 84.31
CA ILE A 121 53.44 10.94 84.79
C ILE A 121 52.62 10.10 85.76
N LYS A 122 52.50 10.56 87.01
CA LYS A 122 51.68 9.82 88.00
C LYS A 122 50.19 9.94 87.74
N SER A 123 49.71 11.13 87.39
CA SER A 123 48.31 11.36 87.01
C SER A 123 48.21 12.22 85.77
N LEU A 124 47.57 11.73 84.72
CA LEU A 124 47.23 12.50 83.52
C LEU A 124 45.71 12.57 83.42
N ASN A 125 45.13 13.76 83.42
CA ASN A 125 43.67 13.94 83.38
C ASN A 125 43.26 14.76 82.15
N ILE A 126 42.33 14.24 81.36
CA ILE A 126 41.70 14.93 80.24
C ILE A 126 40.30 15.32 80.67
N ALA A 127 40.07 16.62 80.89
CA ALA A 127 38.80 17.14 81.35
C ALA A 127 37.72 17.06 80.26
N LYS A 128 36.46 17.10 80.67
CA LYS A 128 35.29 17.04 79.78
C LYS A 128 35.27 18.11 78.69
N THR A 129 35.91 19.25 78.92
CA THR A 129 36.02 20.38 77.98
C THR A 129 37.10 20.18 76.90
N ALA A 130 37.85 19.08 76.92
CA ALA A 130 38.99 18.81 76.05
C ALA A 130 38.68 17.80 74.91
N GLU A 131 37.46 17.81 74.38
CA GLU A 131 37.02 16.84 73.37
C GLU A 131 37.84 16.90 72.06
N GLY A 132 38.24 15.73 71.57
CA GLY A 132 39.10 15.55 70.40
C GLY A 132 40.60 15.73 70.66
N SER A 133 41.05 15.70 71.91
CA SER A 133 42.49 15.79 72.23
C SER A 133 43.24 14.53 71.78
N THR A 134 44.49 14.68 71.37
CA THR A 134 45.39 13.55 71.11
C THR A 134 46.55 13.55 72.09
N VAL A 135 46.88 12.39 72.65
CA VAL A 135 48.02 12.20 73.56
C VAL A 135 48.89 11.08 73.03
N ASN A 136 50.06 11.41 72.51
CA ASN A 136 51.03 10.47 72.01
C ASN A 136 52.09 10.16 73.07
N LEU A 137 52.24 8.88 73.42
CA LEU A 137 53.19 8.34 74.39
C LEU A 137 54.29 7.59 73.65
N THR A 138 55.52 8.09 73.64
CA THR A 138 56.64 7.36 73.01
C THR A 138 57.06 6.14 73.86
N LYS A 139 57.77 5.20 73.25
CA LYS A 139 58.08 3.84 73.76
C LYS A 139 58.59 3.77 75.21
N GLU A 140 59.38 4.72 75.67
CA GLU A 140 59.99 4.70 77.02
C GLU A 140 59.19 5.45 78.09
N THR A 141 58.06 6.06 77.71
CA THR A 141 57.23 6.85 78.62
C THR A 141 56.30 5.99 79.46
N LYS A 142 55.98 6.47 80.67
CA LYS A 142 55.10 5.78 81.62
C LYS A 142 54.06 6.73 82.20
N VAL A 143 52.79 6.37 82.08
CA VAL A 143 51.68 7.06 82.77
C VAL A 143 51.07 6.09 83.79
N GLU A 144 51.16 6.39 85.08
CA GLU A 144 50.65 5.48 86.12
C GLU A 144 49.11 5.48 86.16
N LYS A 145 48.49 6.67 86.08
CA LYS A 145 47.04 6.83 86.05
C LYS A 145 46.63 7.83 84.97
N LEU A 146 45.74 7.41 84.08
CA LEU A 146 45.11 8.23 83.05
C LEU A 146 43.59 8.30 83.27
N THR A 147 43.04 9.50 83.39
CA THR A 147 41.59 9.75 83.51
C THR A 147 41.12 10.51 82.27
N ILE A 148 40.08 10.02 81.59
CA ILE A 148 39.61 10.58 80.32
C ILE A 148 38.12 10.91 80.41
N ASP A 149 37.79 12.20 80.55
CA ASP A 149 36.42 12.70 80.68
C ASP A 149 35.84 13.28 79.37
N ALA A 150 36.63 13.36 78.28
CA ALA A 150 36.20 13.76 76.94
C ALA A 150 36.74 12.79 75.86
N GLN A 151 36.08 12.71 74.69
CA GLN A 151 36.56 11.87 73.59
C GLN A 151 38.02 12.25 73.25
N SER A 152 38.93 11.29 73.20
CA SER A 152 40.37 11.55 72.95
C SER A 152 41.07 10.33 72.36
N ASP A 153 42.18 10.56 71.68
CA ASP A 153 43.01 9.49 71.10
C ASP A 153 44.35 9.40 71.83
N ILE A 154 44.62 8.27 72.47
CA ILE A 154 45.88 7.97 73.15
C ILE A 154 46.70 7.06 72.25
N THR A 155 47.82 7.55 71.72
CA THR A 155 48.59 6.89 70.65
C THR A 155 50.04 6.64 71.06
N GLY A 156 50.77 5.79 70.34
CA GLY A 156 52.18 5.51 70.57
C GLY A 156 52.47 4.26 71.43
N GLU A 157 53.75 3.94 71.62
CA GLU A 157 54.22 2.69 72.26
C GLU A 157 54.46 2.78 73.78
N GLY A 158 54.25 3.95 74.40
CA GLY A 158 54.47 4.15 75.83
C GLY A 158 53.57 3.27 76.71
N ARG A 159 53.89 3.13 77.99
CA ARG A 159 53.11 2.29 78.92
C ARG A 159 52.13 3.14 79.72
N VAL A 160 50.87 2.72 79.76
CA VAL A 160 49.86 3.26 80.70
C VAL A 160 49.45 2.17 81.67
N THR A 161 49.56 2.40 82.98
CA THR A 161 49.27 1.36 83.99
C THR A 161 47.77 1.29 84.28
N LYS A 162 47.13 2.40 84.66
CA LYS A 162 45.70 2.45 84.97
C LYS A 162 44.99 3.47 84.12
N VAL A 163 43.90 3.08 83.48
CA VAL A 163 43.04 3.99 82.71
C VAL A 163 41.63 4.01 83.26
N THR A 164 41.05 5.18 83.44
CA THR A 164 39.63 5.40 83.68
C THR A 164 39.03 6.19 82.53
N VAL A 165 38.06 5.64 81.82
CA VAL A 165 37.41 6.26 80.65
C VAL A 165 35.97 6.58 80.96
N ASN A 166 35.62 7.86 80.90
CA ASN A 166 34.30 8.39 81.18
C ASN A 166 33.58 8.96 79.94
N ALA A 167 34.28 9.10 78.80
CA ALA A 167 33.73 9.57 77.53
C ALA A 167 33.72 8.51 76.43
N SER A 168 32.70 8.57 75.57
CA SER A 168 32.53 7.65 74.43
C SER A 168 33.43 8.02 73.25
N GLY A 169 33.80 7.02 72.45
CA GLY A 169 34.55 7.24 71.20
C GLY A 169 36.05 7.46 71.41
N THR A 170 36.54 7.36 72.65
CA THR A 170 37.97 7.40 72.97
C THR A 170 38.70 6.19 72.36
N THR A 171 39.90 6.42 71.83
CA THR A 171 40.80 5.37 71.36
C THR A 171 42.08 5.35 72.20
N ILE A 172 42.63 4.17 72.46
CA ILE A 172 43.85 3.97 73.23
C ILE A 172 44.64 2.88 72.52
N GLU A 173 45.77 3.19 71.91
CA GLU A 173 46.57 2.20 71.18
C GLU A 173 47.29 1.22 72.12
N GLN A 174 47.65 1.68 73.32
CA GLN A 174 48.32 0.86 74.33
C GLN A 174 47.36 -0.14 74.98
N ILE A 175 47.90 -1.25 75.49
CA ILE A 175 47.17 -2.16 76.38
C ILE A 175 47.51 -1.81 77.83
N PRO A 176 46.63 -1.13 78.60
CA PRO A 176 46.90 -0.83 79.99
C PRO A 176 46.75 -2.06 80.89
N GLU A 177 47.44 -2.06 82.04
CA GLU A 177 47.32 -3.15 83.01
C GLU A 177 45.92 -3.23 83.62
N THR A 178 45.31 -2.08 83.87
CA THR A 178 43.91 -2.00 84.31
C THR A 178 43.19 -0.91 83.54
N ILE A 179 41.98 -1.23 83.06
CA ILE A 179 41.08 -0.25 82.46
C ILE A 179 39.72 -0.32 83.14
N THR A 180 39.18 0.83 83.50
CA THR A 180 37.82 1.01 84.00
C THR A 180 37.07 1.92 83.04
N VAL A 181 36.02 1.41 82.40
CA VAL A 181 35.14 2.18 81.51
C VAL A 181 33.87 2.49 82.28
N SER A 182 33.39 3.72 82.30
CA SER A 182 32.13 4.06 82.97
C SER A 182 30.92 3.83 82.07
N LYS A 183 29.72 3.73 82.66
CA LYS A 183 28.46 3.62 81.92
C LYS A 183 28.26 4.76 80.91
N ALA A 184 28.77 5.95 81.21
CA ALA A 184 28.65 7.12 80.35
C ALA A 184 29.53 7.02 79.09
N ALA A 185 30.64 6.29 79.15
CA ALA A 185 31.53 6.09 78.00
C ALA A 185 30.96 5.09 76.97
N GLY A 186 30.11 4.13 77.38
CA GLY A 186 29.54 3.12 76.49
C GLY A 186 30.56 2.10 76.00
N TYR A 187 31.39 2.49 75.01
CA TYR A 187 32.51 1.71 74.49
C TYR A 187 33.75 2.59 74.24
N VAL A 188 34.94 2.00 74.43
CA VAL A 188 36.27 2.57 74.13
C VAL A 188 37.02 1.56 73.24
N LEU A 189 37.84 2.03 72.30
CA LEU A 189 38.72 1.15 71.52
C LEU A 189 40.10 1.10 72.18
N VAL A 190 40.53 -0.07 72.65
CA VAL A 190 41.85 -0.30 73.24
C VAL A 190 42.63 -1.26 72.35
N ASN A 191 43.78 -0.84 71.83
CA ASN A 191 44.58 -1.57 70.83
C ASN A 191 43.72 -2.12 69.68
N ASN A 192 42.90 -1.26 69.08
CA ASN A 192 41.91 -1.57 68.04
C ASN A 192 40.85 -2.62 68.42
N LYS A 193 40.66 -2.91 69.72
CA LYS A 193 39.61 -3.80 70.22
C LYS A 193 38.61 -3.04 71.08
N THR A 194 37.32 -3.28 70.86
CA THR A 194 36.25 -2.64 71.63
C THR A 194 36.22 -3.17 73.07
N VAL A 195 36.32 -2.27 74.05
CA VAL A 195 36.10 -2.52 75.49
C VAL A 195 34.84 -1.75 75.90
N THR A 196 33.82 -2.45 76.37
CA THR A 196 32.54 -1.86 76.82
C THR A 196 32.43 -1.81 78.34
N TYR A 197 31.56 -0.94 78.85
CA TYR A 197 31.16 -0.96 80.26
C TYR A 197 30.57 -2.34 80.63
N LYS A 198 31.18 -3.04 81.60
CA LYS A 198 30.65 -4.28 82.16
C LYS A 198 29.91 -3.98 83.46
N ASN A 199 28.57 -4.12 83.46
CA ASN A 199 27.80 -4.27 84.69
C ASN A 199 28.25 -5.57 85.36
N ASN A 200 28.79 -5.48 86.58
CA ASN A 200 29.45 -6.60 87.21
C ASN A 200 28.41 -7.62 87.72
N GLY A 201 28.21 -8.67 86.92
CA GLY A 201 27.46 -9.88 87.27
C GLY A 201 27.99 -11.07 86.49
N GLY A 202 29.11 -11.65 86.97
CA GLY A 202 29.49 -13.07 86.83
C GLY A 202 29.64 -13.72 85.45
N SER A 203 30.85 -14.26 85.22
CA SER A 203 31.20 -15.51 84.50
C SER A 203 31.21 -15.57 82.97
N ASP A 204 32.39 -15.93 82.46
CA ASP A 204 32.72 -16.69 81.24
C ASP A 204 31.93 -16.47 79.96
N SER A 205 32.66 -16.00 78.94
CA SER A 205 32.29 -16.06 77.53
C SER A 205 32.11 -17.50 77.08
N SER A 206 30.90 -18.06 77.20
CA SER A 206 30.50 -19.23 76.41
C SER A 206 29.93 -18.77 75.08
N THR A 207 30.67 -18.99 73.99
CA THR A 207 30.08 -18.99 72.64
C THR A 207 28.99 -20.06 72.60
N ILE A 208 27.76 -19.71 72.20
CA ILE A 208 26.72 -20.71 71.95
C ILE A 208 27.02 -21.28 70.57
N ALA A 209 27.75 -22.41 70.54
CA ALA A 209 28.06 -23.10 69.30
C ALA A 209 26.79 -23.65 68.64
N VAL A 210 26.82 -23.78 67.31
CA VAL A 210 25.75 -24.49 66.59
C VAL A 210 25.72 -25.94 67.08
N GLY A 211 24.57 -26.39 67.59
CA GLY A 211 24.37 -27.76 68.07
C GLY A 211 24.14 -28.73 66.90
N THR A 212 23.16 -28.40 66.05
CA THR A 212 22.77 -29.22 64.89
C THR A 212 22.34 -28.32 63.72
N ILE A 213 22.66 -28.73 62.51
CA ILE A 213 22.05 -28.20 61.29
C ILE A 213 21.27 -29.32 60.59
N THR A 214 20.10 -28.99 60.05
CA THR A 214 19.26 -29.94 59.31
C THR A 214 18.77 -29.27 58.04
N VAL A 215 18.62 -30.07 56.98
CA VAL A 215 18.07 -29.62 55.70
C VAL A 215 16.78 -30.38 55.41
N THR A 216 15.83 -29.71 54.76
CA THR A 216 14.60 -30.34 54.29
C THR A 216 14.25 -29.80 52.90
N PRO A 217 14.04 -30.67 51.90
CA PRO A 217 14.15 -32.13 51.95
C PRO A 217 15.61 -32.64 51.99
N THR A 218 15.82 -33.91 52.31
CA THR A 218 17.14 -34.60 52.24
C THR A 218 17.38 -35.28 50.91
N THR A 219 16.34 -35.43 50.08
CA THR A 219 16.41 -35.90 48.70
C THR A 219 15.43 -35.08 47.85
N MET A 220 15.80 -34.75 46.62
CA MET A 220 14.89 -34.10 45.67
C MET A 220 15.12 -34.61 44.26
N ALA A 221 14.04 -34.67 43.49
CA ALA A 221 14.08 -34.95 42.06
C ALA A 221 13.78 -33.66 41.29
N LEU A 222 14.64 -33.35 40.32
CA LEU A 222 14.52 -32.20 39.42
C LEU A 222 14.62 -32.70 37.97
N THR A 223 14.21 -31.89 37.01
CA THR A 223 14.38 -32.16 35.57
C THR A 223 15.27 -31.09 34.97
N VAL A 224 16.15 -31.45 34.03
CA VAL A 224 17.04 -30.49 33.37
C VAL A 224 16.24 -29.34 32.74
N GLY A 225 16.62 -28.10 33.04
CA GLY A 225 16.01 -26.91 32.43
C GLY A 225 14.60 -26.55 32.91
N GLU A 226 14.03 -27.29 33.87
CA GLU A 226 12.74 -26.97 34.49
C GLU A 226 12.93 -26.15 35.79
N ALA A 227 11.94 -26.18 36.68
CA ALA A 227 11.94 -25.40 37.92
C ALA A 227 13.08 -25.80 38.88
N THR A 228 13.59 -24.81 39.61
CA THR A 228 14.60 -25.02 40.64
C THR A 228 14.02 -25.67 41.89
N GLY A 229 14.84 -26.43 42.61
CA GLY A 229 14.51 -26.94 43.94
C GLY A 229 14.91 -25.95 45.03
N THR A 230 14.24 -25.98 46.18
CA THR A 230 14.65 -25.20 47.36
C THR A 230 14.89 -26.12 48.54
N ILE A 231 16.04 -25.95 49.20
CA ILE A 231 16.41 -26.63 50.44
C ILE A 231 16.24 -25.65 51.59
N THR A 232 15.41 -26.00 52.56
CA THR A 232 15.24 -25.23 53.80
C THR A 232 16.27 -25.68 54.83
N LEU A 233 17.11 -24.76 55.30
CA LEU A 233 18.09 -24.99 56.37
C LEU A 233 17.52 -24.58 57.73
N THR A 234 17.64 -25.45 58.73
CA THR A 234 17.31 -25.15 60.13
C THR A 234 18.55 -25.33 61.01
N ILE A 235 18.91 -24.28 61.76
CA ILE A 235 20.06 -24.24 62.68
C ILE A 235 19.54 -24.23 64.12
N SER A 236 20.03 -25.15 64.96
CA SER A 236 19.70 -25.23 66.38
C SER A 236 20.97 -25.23 67.26
N PRO A 237 20.99 -24.49 68.39
CA PRO A 237 19.91 -23.64 68.88
C PRO A 237 19.78 -22.37 68.01
N GLU A 238 18.57 -21.80 67.94
CA GLU A 238 18.30 -20.61 67.13
C GLU A 238 19.15 -19.40 67.58
N ASN A 239 19.65 -19.38 68.81
CA ASN A 239 20.51 -18.32 69.32
C ASN A 239 22.03 -18.63 69.19
N ALA A 240 22.42 -19.56 68.30
CA ALA A 240 23.84 -19.82 68.02
C ALA A 240 24.57 -18.53 67.59
N THR A 241 25.78 -18.34 68.12
CA THR A 241 26.55 -17.09 68.01
C THR A 241 27.08 -16.84 66.58
N ASN A 242 27.41 -17.89 65.82
CA ASN A 242 27.77 -17.82 64.39
C ASN A 242 26.84 -18.76 63.59
N LYS A 243 26.08 -18.20 62.64
CA LYS A 243 25.14 -18.93 61.76
C LYS A 243 25.56 -18.91 60.29
N ASN A 244 26.76 -18.42 59.99
CA ASN A 244 27.27 -18.40 58.63
C ASN A 244 27.40 -19.84 58.13
N ILE A 245 26.98 -20.05 56.89
CA ILE A 245 26.95 -21.35 56.23
C ILE A 245 27.45 -21.21 54.80
N ILE A 246 28.03 -22.29 54.31
CA ILE A 246 28.59 -22.40 52.97
C ILE A 246 27.84 -23.53 52.26
N TRP A 247 27.28 -23.23 51.09
CA TRP A 247 26.68 -24.22 50.20
C TRP A 247 27.71 -24.68 49.18
N SER A 248 27.71 -25.99 48.89
CA SER A 248 28.48 -26.55 47.79
C SER A 248 27.72 -27.69 47.13
N SER A 249 28.03 -27.96 45.85
CA SER A 249 27.55 -29.12 45.12
C SER A 249 28.72 -30.08 44.88
N SER A 250 28.49 -31.39 45.00
CA SER A 250 29.49 -32.39 44.61
C SER A 250 29.78 -32.39 43.11
N ASN A 251 28.84 -31.92 42.29
CA ASN A 251 29.02 -31.77 40.85
C ASN A 251 28.15 -30.63 40.29
N GLU A 252 28.77 -29.46 40.09
CA GLU A 252 28.11 -28.28 39.51
C GLU A 252 27.70 -28.45 38.04
N THR A 253 28.23 -29.45 37.32
CA THR A 253 27.75 -29.75 35.96
C THR A 253 26.42 -30.48 35.96
N ILE A 254 26.01 -31.09 37.08
CA ILE A 254 24.72 -31.79 37.26
C ILE A 254 23.72 -30.85 37.97
N ALA A 255 24.12 -30.25 39.10
CA ALA A 255 23.29 -29.31 39.82
C ALA A 255 24.14 -28.24 40.52
N THR A 256 23.74 -26.97 40.42
CA THR A 256 24.36 -25.86 41.16
C THR A 256 23.50 -25.48 42.35
N VAL A 257 24.08 -24.88 43.39
CA VAL A 257 23.34 -24.39 44.56
C VAL A 257 23.77 -22.97 44.92
N ALA A 258 22.80 -22.08 45.14
CA ALA A 258 23.03 -20.74 45.65
C ALA A 258 21.98 -20.41 46.71
N ASN A 259 22.42 -20.12 47.94
CA ASN A 259 21.54 -19.78 49.07
C ASN A 259 20.40 -20.78 49.30
N GLY A 260 20.68 -22.08 49.13
CA GLY A 260 19.70 -23.16 49.27
C GLY A 260 18.78 -23.37 48.06
N VAL A 261 18.92 -22.59 46.99
CA VAL A 261 18.23 -22.83 45.70
C VAL A 261 19.10 -23.72 44.83
N VAL A 262 18.59 -24.88 44.45
CA VAL A 262 19.26 -25.88 43.62
C VAL A 262 18.77 -25.77 42.17
N THR A 263 19.68 -25.49 41.25
CA THR A 263 19.37 -25.37 39.82
C THR A 263 19.84 -26.63 39.08
N PRO A 264 18.94 -27.35 38.39
CA PRO A 264 19.32 -28.52 37.59
C PRO A 264 20.05 -28.11 36.31
N VAL A 265 21.17 -28.75 36.01
CA VAL A 265 22.04 -28.41 34.87
C VAL A 265 22.11 -29.55 33.84
N SER A 266 22.36 -30.78 34.27
CA SER A 266 22.37 -31.97 33.40
C SER A 266 21.93 -33.21 34.18
N ALA A 267 21.50 -34.26 33.48
CA ALA A 267 21.01 -35.48 34.12
C ALA A 267 22.10 -36.19 34.93
N GLY A 268 21.74 -36.66 36.13
CA GLY A 268 22.66 -37.33 37.04
C GLY A 268 22.30 -37.09 38.51
N ILE A 269 23.23 -37.44 39.40
CA ILE A 269 23.06 -37.28 40.85
C ILE A 269 24.17 -36.36 41.37
N ALA A 270 23.78 -35.35 42.15
CA ALA A 270 24.70 -34.47 42.87
C ALA A 270 24.31 -34.36 44.34
N THR A 271 25.29 -34.41 45.23
CA THR A 271 25.09 -34.19 46.67
C THR A 271 25.31 -32.72 46.98
N ILE A 272 24.24 -32.03 47.38
CA ILE A 272 24.28 -30.66 47.86
C ILE A 272 24.65 -30.68 49.34
N THR A 273 25.72 -29.98 49.70
CA THR A 273 26.24 -29.92 51.07
C THR A 273 26.10 -28.51 51.61
N VAL A 274 25.64 -28.41 52.86
CA VAL A 274 25.71 -27.18 53.64
C VAL A 274 26.58 -27.45 54.86
N ILE A 275 27.57 -26.58 55.06
CA ILE A 275 28.50 -26.65 56.18
C ILE A 275 28.50 -25.32 56.93
N THR A 276 28.58 -25.36 58.26
CA THR A 276 28.83 -24.14 59.05
C THR A 276 30.21 -23.57 58.72
N GLU A 277 30.38 -22.25 58.84
CA GLU A 277 31.65 -21.57 58.54
C GLU A 277 32.83 -22.10 59.37
N ASP A 278 32.56 -22.59 60.59
CA ASP A 278 33.55 -23.24 61.46
C ASP A 278 33.89 -24.69 61.06
N GLY A 279 33.21 -25.25 60.05
CA GLY A 279 33.41 -26.60 59.53
C GLY A 279 32.82 -27.73 60.39
N ASN A 280 32.22 -27.43 61.54
CA ASN A 280 31.91 -28.44 62.56
C ASN A 280 30.58 -29.16 62.35
N LYS A 281 29.68 -28.61 61.53
CA LYS A 281 28.34 -29.16 61.30
C LYS A 281 28.06 -29.20 59.81
N THR A 282 27.57 -30.34 59.35
CA THR A 282 27.28 -30.61 57.94
C THR A 282 25.90 -31.24 57.82
N ALA A 283 25.15 -30.83 56.80
CA ALA A 283 23.94 -31.52 56.36
C ALA A 283 23.95 -31.61 54.82
N THR A 284 23.27 -32.62 54.29
CA THR A 284 23.29 -32.93 52.86
C THR A 284 21.90 -33.18 52.31
N CYS A 285 21.72 -32.83 51.04
CA CYS A 285 20.56 -33.19 50.24
C CYS A 285 21.05 -33.85 48.95
N GLU A 286 20.50 -35.00 48.59
CA GLU A 286 20.74 -35.65 47.29
C GLU A 286 19.82 -35.03 46.23
N ALA A 287 20.39 -34.43 45.20
CA ALA A 287 19.66 -33.91 44.05
C ALA A 287 19.78 -34.90 42.88
N ILE A 288 18.65 -35.51 42.51
CA ILE A 288 18.51 -36.42 41.38
C ILE A 288 17.95 -35.61 40.21
N VAL A 289 18.76 -35.35 39.20
CA VAL A 289 18.35 -34.61 38.00
C VAL A 289 18.04 -35.60 36.89
N ASN A 290 16.78 -35.63 36.44
CA ASN A 290 16.33 -36.46 35.33
C ASN A 290 16.54 -35.74 34.00
N SER A 291 16.84 -36.51 32.95
CA SER A 291 16.84 -36.03 31.56
C SER A 291 15.46 -35.51 31.16
N LEU A 292 15.42 -34.62 30.16
CA LEU A 292 14.16 -34.13 29.62
C LEU A 292 13.35 -35.26 28.97
N ASP A 293 12.07 -35.39 29.34
CA ASP A 293 11.15 -36.25 28.58
C ASP A 293 10.77 -35.54 27.29
N LEU A 294 11.50 -35.88 26.23
CA LEU A 294 11.21 -35.29 24.94
C LEU A 294 9.80 -35.69 24.47
N LYS A 295 9.15 -36.78 24.94
CA LYS A 295 7.95 -37.39 24.31
C LYS A 295 6.77 -36.45 24.15
N ILE A 296 6.75 -35.39 24.95
CA ILE A 296 5.74 -34.34 24.91
C ILE A 296 5.91 -33.37 23.73
N VAL A 297 7.07 -33.39 23.07
CA VAL A 297 7.40 -32.49 21.96
C VAL A 297 6.79 -32.99 20.65
N ASP A 298 6.11 -32.13 19.93
CA ASP A 298 5.55 -32.45 18.61
C ASP A 298 5.73 -31.27 17.64
N ILE A 299 5.42 -31.48 16.38
CA ILE A 299 5.38 -30.43 15.37
C ILE A 299 3.95 -29.95 15.14
N ASN A 300 3.80 -28.65 14.89
CA ASN A 300 2.60 -28.09 14.29
C ASN A 300 3.01 -27.28 13.06
N VAL A 301 2.92 -27.91 11.90
CA VAL A 301 3.30 -27.29 10.62
C VAL A 301 2.33 -26.19 10.22
N LEU A 302 1.05 -26.30 10.60
CA LEU A 302 0.03 -25.28 10.34
C LEU A 302 0.37 -23.95 11.02
N THR A 303 0.83 -23.97 12.28
CA THR A 303 1.25 -22.76 13.01
C THR A 303 2.74 -22.43 12.81
N GLY A 304 3.50 -23.29 12.12
CA GLY A 304 4.94 -23.13 11.95
C GLY A 304 5.69 -23.16 13.28
N SER A 305 5.41 -24.13 14.14
CA SER A 305 6.04 -24.23 15.47
C SER A 305 6.33 -25.67 15.87
N ILE A 306 7.35 -25.84 16.70
CA ILE A 306 7.58 -27.05 17.49
C ILE A 306 6.96 -26.80 18.87
N ILE A 307 6.02 -27.64 19.28
CA ILE A 307 5.24 -27.48 20.51
C ILE A 307 5.81 -28.35 21.63
N GLY A 308 5.68 -27.88 22.88
CA GLY A 308 6.18 -28.60 24.06
C GLY A 308 7.69 -28.45 24.30
N THR A 309 8.33 -27.46 23.69
CA THR A 309 9.78 -27.22 23.83
C THR A 309 10.14 -26.50 25.13
N THR A 310 11.43 -26.42 25.47
CA THR A 310 11.96 -25.54 26.52
C THR A 310 13.30 -24.94 26.07
N VAL A 311 13.80 -23.93 26.76
CA VAL A 311 15.12 -23.32 26.49
C VAL A 311 16.30 -24.27 26.71
N ALA A 312 16.08 -25.41 27.36
CA ALA A 312 17.07 -26.47 27.53
C ALA A 312 17.09 -27.48 26.37
N MET A 313 16.27 -27.26 25.34
CA MET A 313 16.25 -28.08 24.13
C MET A 313 16.89 -27.37 22.94
N GLU A 314 17.33 -28.16 21.97
CA GLU A 314 17.73 -27.70 20.64
C GLU A 314 16.95 -28.49 19.58
N TYR A 315 16.71 -27.87 18.42
CA TYR A 315 16.05 -28.51 17.29
C TYR A 315 16.90 -28.44 16.01
N SER A 316 16.63 -29.35 15.09
CA SER A 316 17.20 -29.35 13.74
C SER A 316 16.14 -29.73 12.71
N ILE A 317 16.08 -28.98 11.62
CA ILE A 317 15.19 -29.24 10.47
C ILE A 317 15.93 -29.84 9.27
N ASN A 318 17.24 -30.04 9.39
CA ASN A 318 18.09 -30.60 8.34
C ASN A 318 18.95 -31.77 8.83
N SER A 319 18.69 -32.27 10.05
CA SER A 319 19.29 -33.49 10.55
C SER A 319 18.61 -34.70 9.92
N THR A 320 19.40 -35.71 9.56
CA THR A 320 18.93 -36.98 8.98
C THR A 320 18.94 -38.13 10.00
N ASN A 321 19.69 -37.99 11.10
CA ASN A 321 19.87 -39.07 12.07
C ASN A 321 19.87 -38.63 13.54
N GLY A 322 19.63 -37.34 13.83
CA GLY A 322 19.61 -36.78 15.18
C GLY A 322 20.99 -36.42 15.76
N ILE A 323 22.06 -36.61 14.99
CA ILE A 323 23.45 -36.28 15.38
C ILE A 323 24.04 -35.24 14.42
N ASP A 324 23.67 -35.29 13.15
CA ASP A 324 24.11 -34.37 12.08
C ASP A 324 23.27 -33.08 12.01
N GLY A 325 23.51 -32.28 10.98
CA GLY A 325 22.75 -31.06 10.71
C GLY A 325 23.17 -29.84 11.53
N ILE A 326 22.39 -28.77 11.39
CA ILE A 326 22.56 -27.53 12.15
C ILE A 326 21.50 -27.54 13.26
N TRP A 327 21.96 -27.27 14.48
CA TRP A 327 21.12 -27.26 15.67
C TRP A 327 20.90 -25.83 16.16
N PHE A 328 19.65 -25.49 16.45
CA PHE A 328 19.22 -24.20 16.94
C PHE A 328 18.62 -24.36 18.34
N SER A 329 18.86 -23.41 19.24
CA SER A 329 18.22 -23.43 20.57
C SER A 329 16.72 -23.15 20.44
N CYS A 330 15.91 -23.92 21.17
CA CYS A 330 14.48 -23.66 21.31
C CYS A 330 14.24 -22.39 22.14
N SER A 331 13.21 -21.62 21.80
CA SER A 331 12.96 -20.30 22.40
C SER A 331 12.15 -20.36 23.69
N ASP A 332 11.11 -21.19 23.71
CA ASP A 332 10.09 -21.26 24.76
C ASP A 332 9.29 -22.56 24.61
N THR A 333 8.03 -22.58 25.07
CA THR A 333 7.12 -23.72 24.93
C THR A 333 6.66 -23.99 23.51
N ASN A 334 6.70 -23.00 22.62
CA ASN A 334 6.28 -23.11 21.22
C ASN A 334 7.33 -22.44 20.32
N THR A 335 8.40 -23.18 20.03
CA THR A 335 9.49 -22.64 19.21
C THR A 335 9.03 -22.44 17.77
N VAL A 336 9.02 -21.20 17.29
CA VAL A 336 8.62 -20.85 15.91
C VAL A 336 9.69 -21.31 14.91
N VAL A 337 9.27 -22.04 13.89
CA VAL A 337 10.16 -22.66 12.90
C VAL A 337 9.52 -22.60 11.50
N THR A 338 10.33 -22.26 10.51
CA THR A 338 9.97 -22.45 9.09
C THR A 338 10.36 -23.87 8.67
N PHE A 339 9.38 -24.77 8.60
CA PHE A 339 9.62 -26.15 8.22
C PHE A 339 10.08 -26.29 6.77
N ILE A 340 10.96 -27.26 6.54
CA ILE A 340 11.37 -27.74 5.22
C ILE A 340 11.08 -29.23 5.12
N VAL A 341 11.08 -29.75 3.90
CA VAL A 341 10.94 -31.19 3.64
C VAL A 341 12.07 -31.96 4.32
N GLY A 342 11.73 -33.03 5.05
CA GLY A 342 12.70 -33.89 5.75
C GLY A 342 12.39 -34.06 7.24
N GLY A 343 13.36 -34.65 7.95
CA GLY A 343 13.26 -34.94 9.38
C GLY A 343 13.39 -33.68 10.24
N VAL A 344 12.53 -33.58 11.25
CA VAL A 344 12.60 -32.59 12.32
C VAL A 344 13.01 -33.33 13.59
N TYR A 345 14.16 -32.96 14.14
CA TYR A 345 14.70 -33.54 15.36
C TYR A 345 14.68 -32.51 16.49
N VAL A 346 14.51 -33.00 17.71
CA VAL A 346 14.74 -32.27 18.95
C VAL A 346 15.73 -33.04 19.82
N ARG A 347 16.54 -32.35 20.60
CA ARG A 347 17.45 -32.95 21.58
C ARG A 347 17.57 -32.10 22.83
N GLU A 348 18.05 -32.71 23.90
CA GLU A 348 18.49 -31.99 25.09
C GLU A 348 19.83 -31.28 24.84
N LYS A 349 19.92 -30.01 25.25
CA LYS A 349 21.11 -29.18 25.03
C LYS A 349 22.29 -29.63 25.90
N ALA A 350 22.01 -30.06 27.13
CA ALA A 350 23.00 -30.52 28.09
C ALA A 350 23.47 -31.96 27.82
N ASP A 351 22.63 -32.78 27.19
CA ASP A 351 22.93 -34.16 26.77
C ASP A 351 22.45 -34.39 25.33
N VAL A 352 23.35 -34.18 24.37
CA VAL A 352 23.05 -34.31 22.94
C VAL A 352 22.76 -35.76 22.50
N THR A 353 22.96 -36.75 23.38
CA THR A 353 22.60 -38.14 23.10
C THR A 353 21.12 -38.42 23.34
N ASN A 354 20.46 -37.58 24.14
CA ASN A 354 19.01 -37.59 24.31
C ASN A 354 18.36 -36.78 23.17
N PHE A 355 18.06 -37.45 22.06
CA PHE A 355 17.39 -36.85 20.89
C PHE A 355 16.21 -37.69 20.39
N ARG A 356 15.27 -37.05 19.69
CA ARG A 356 14.15 -37.73 19.01
C ARG A 356 13.81 -37.08 17.67
N LEU A 357 13.49 -37.90 16.66
CA LEU A 357 12.72 -37.48 15.49
C LEU A 357 11.28 -37.17 15.93
N ILE A 358 10.89 -35.91 15.84
CA ILE A 358 9.54 -35.44 16.23
C ILE A 358 8.58 -35.33 15.04
N GLY A 359 9.11 -35.29 13.82
CA GLY A 359 8.27 -35.34 12.64
C GLY A 359 9.10 -35.53 11.37
N ASN A 360 8.47 -36.04 10.32
CA ASN A 360 9.08 -36.13 8.99
C ASN A 360 8.17 -35.44 7.99
N ILE A 361 8.56 -34.23 7.59
CA ILE A 361 7.79 -33.40 6.67
C ILE A 361 7.88 -34.02 5.28
N ALA A 362 6.76 -34.51 4.79
CA ALA A 362 6.66 -35.10 3.45
C ALA A 362 7.00 -34.06 2.37
N THR A 363 7.36 -34.56 1.18
CA THR A 363 7.50 -33.72 -0.02
C THR A 363 6.21 -32.94 -0.25
N VAL A 364 6.36 -31.66 -0.62
CA VAL A 364 5.23 -30.76 -0.90
C VAL A 364 4.30 -31.39 -1.94
N ALA A 365 3.00 -31.50 -1.59
CA ALA A 365 2.00 -32.06 -2.49
C ALA A 365 1.86 -31.24 -3.78
N ALA A 366 1.50 -31.92 -4.88
CA ALA A 366 1.25 -31.26 -6.16
C ALA A 366 0.09 -30.26 -6.06
N ALA A 367 0.07 -29.30 -7.00
CA ALA A 367 -1.01 -28.32 -7.08
C ALA A 367 -2.36 -29.03 -7.32
N PRO A 368 -3.46 -28.51 -6.75
CA PRO A 368 -4.77 -29.05 -7.05
C PRO A 368 -5.18 -28.75 -8.50
N THR A 369 -6.14 -29.52 -9.01
CA THR A 369 -6.69 -29.35 -10.36
C THR A 369 -8.18 -29.02 -10.25
N LEU A 370 -8.48 -27.86 -9.68
CA LEU A 370 -9.86 -27.38 -9.57
C LEU A 370 -10.37 -26.89 -10.92
N ILE A 371 -11.68 -27.05 -11.12
CA ILE A 371 -12.39 -26.55 -12.29
C ILE A 371 -12.84 -25.12 -11.99
N PHE A 372 -12.66 -24.21 -12.93
CA PHE A 372 -13.13 -22.83 -12.82
C PHE A 372 -13.93 -22.44 -14.05
N ASN A 373 -14.80 -21.45 -13.89
CA ASN A 373 -15.56 -20.84 -14.97
C ASN A 373 -15.35 -19.33 -14.90
N ASP A 374 -14.56 -18.82 -15.84
CA ASP A 374 -14.18 -17.40 -15.93
C ASP A 374 -15.42 -16.52 -16.15
N VAL A 375 -16.29 -16.90 -17.09
CA VAL A 375 -17.53 -16.18 -17.40
C VAL A 375 -18.44 -16.06 -16.18
N ALA A 376 -18.57 -17.13 -15.40
CA ALA A 376 -19.39 -17.17 -14.20
C ALA A 376 -18.64 -16.69 -12.94
N ASN A 377 -17.38 -16.24 -13.08
CA ASN A 377 -16.53 -15.82 -11.96
C ASN A 377 -16.53 -16.82 -10.79
N SER A 378 -16.37 -18.12 -11.07
CA SER A 378 -16.53 -19.18 -10.06
C SER A 378 -15.49 -20.29 -10.14
N ILE A 379 -15.24 -20.94 -9.00
CA ILE A 379 -14.36 -22.11 -8.84
C ILE A 379 -15.18 -23.23 -8.22
N THR A 380 -15.11 -24.43 -8.77
CA THR A 380 -15.85 -25.63 -8.34
C THR A 380 -14.90 -26.67 -7.76
N GLY A 381 -15.34 -27.35 -6.69
CA GLY A 381 -14.59 -28.43 -6.04
C GLY A 381 -13.70 -27.99 -4.87
N MET A 382 -13.80 -26.72 -4.46
CA MET A 382 -13.14 -26.23 -3.25
C MET A 382 -13.96 -26.58 -2.01
N ASP A 383 -13.29 -27.05 -0.95
CA ASP A 383 -13.87 -27.38 0.35
C ASP A 383 -12.99 -26.86 1.50
N SER A 384 -13.30 -27.24 2.75
CA SER A 384 -12.57 -26.82 3.95
C SER A 384 -11.08 -27.20 4.00
N THR A 385 -10.59 -28.09 3.13
CA THR A 385 -9.19 -28.51 3.04
C THR A 385 -8.34 -27.56 2.20
N TYR A 386 -8.96 -26.64 1.48
CA TYR A 386 -8.26 -25.67 0.63
C TYR A 386 -8.08 -24.33 1.33
N GLU A 387 -7.16 -23.55 0.77
CA GLU A 387 -7.08 -22.12 0.97
C GLU A 387 -6.78 -21.43 -0.36
N TYR A 388 -7.21 -20.20 -0.49
CA TYR A 388 -6.99 -19.39 -1.67
C TYR A 388 -6.61 -17.97 -1.31
N LYS A 389 -5.95 -17.26 -2.21
CA LYS A 389 -5.78 -15.82 -2.10
C LYS A 389 -6.01 -15.15 -3.45
N ILE A 390 -6.53 -13.94 -3.37
CA ILE A 390 -6.83 -13.10 -4.52
C ILE A 390 -5.70 -12.07 -4.64
N ASP A 391 -5.07 -12.01 -5.80
CA ASP A 391 -3.95 -11.12 -6.11
C ASP A 391 -2.83 -11.22 -5.05
N ALA A 392 -2.42 -10.09 -4.47
CA ALA A 392 -1.45 -10.00 -3.38
C ALA A 392 -2.09 -10.07 -1.97
N GLY A 393 -3.35 -10.50 -1.86
CA GLY A 393 -4.10 -10.61 -0.61
C GLY A 393 -3.61 -11.71 0.33
N ALA A 394 -4.23 -11.77 1.51
CA ALA A 394 -4.01 -12.84 2.48
C ALA A 394 -4.63 -14.17 2.02
N TRP A 395 -4.12 -15.28 2.55
CA TRP A 395 -4.73 -16.59 2.39
C TRP A 395 -6.05 -16.67 3.17
N ILE A 396 -7.09 -17.13 2.51
CA ILE A 396 -8.46 -17.34 3.02
C ILE A 396 -8.68 -18.85 3.03
N SER A 397 -9.06 -19.40 4.18
CA SER A 397 -9.30 -20.84 4.33
C SER A 397 -10.75 -21.21 3.98
N GLY A 398 -10.91 -22.35 3.31
CA GLY A 398 -12.21 -22.97 3.06
C GLY A 398 -12.87 -22.56 1.74
N GLU A 399 -14.20 -22.63 1.74
CA GLU A 399 -15.03 -22.41 0.55
C GLU A 399 -14.90 -20.98 0.00
N VAL A 400 -15.23 -20.82 -1.28
CA VAL A 400 -15.19 -19.53 -1.98
C VAL A 400 -16.17 -18.55 -1.31
N ALA A 401 -15.61 -17.51 -0.67
CA ALA A 401 -16.36 -16.41 -0.07
C ALA A 401 -16.21 -15.08 -0.83
N GLY A 402 -15.48 -15.07 -1.95
CA GLY A 402 -15.10 -13.86 -2.68
C GLY A 402 -15.79 -13.67 -4.02
N ASP A 403 -15.98 -12.40 -4.42
CA ASP A 403 -16.30 -12.03 -5.79
C ASP A 403 -15.03 -12.09 -6.65
N PHE A 404 -15.05 -12.92 -7.69
CA PHE A 404 -13.95 -13.03 -8.65
C PHE A 404 -14.15 -12.15 -9.89
N SER A 405 -15.13 -11.23 -9.86
CA SER A 405 -15.39 -10.31 -10.97
C SER A 405 -14.17 -9.43 -11.31
N GLY A 406 -14.06 -9.14 -12.60
CA GLY A 406 -12.98 -8.33 -13.15
C GLY A 406 -11.68 -9.11 -13.36
N THR A 407 -10.58 -8.38 -13.56
CA THR A 407 -9.27 -9.00 -13.76
C THR A 407 -8.67 -9.40 -12.41
N LYS A 408 -8.63 -10.71 -12.13
CA LYS A 408 -8.13 -11.27 -10.87
C LYS A 408 -7.20 -12.45 -11.12
N THR A 409 -6.16 -12.59 -10.30
CA THR A 409 -5.39 -13.84 -10.21
C THR A 409 -5.67 -14.50 -8.87
N VAL A 410 -6.22 -15.70 -8.90
CA VAL A 410 -6.51 -16.50 -7.72
C VAL A 410 -5.49 -17.63 -7.63
N LEU A 411 -4.77 -17.69 -6.52
CA LEU A 411 -3.90 -18.81 -6.19
C LEU A 411 -4.62 -19.72 -5.22
N VAL A 412 -4.74 -21.01 -5.56
CA VAL A 412 -5.41 -22.01 -4.73
C VAL A 412 -4.44 -23.13 -4.38
N ARG A 413 -4.48 -23.62 -3.13
CA ARG A 413 -3.70 -24.79 -2.70
C ARG A 413 -4.44 -25.57 -1.62
N LEU A 414 -4.03 -26.81 -1.37
CA LEU A 414 -4.37 -27.52 -0.14
C LEU A 414 -3.66 -26.83 1.01
N LYS A 415 -4.39 -26.55 2.09
CA LYS A 415 -3.83 -25.88 3.27
C LYS A 415 -2.84 -26.80 3.98
N ALA A 416 -1.90 -26.21 4.72
CA ALA A 416 -1.03 -26.97 5.60
C ALA A 416 -1.87 -27.73 6.65
N THR A 417 -1.40 -28.91 7.06
CA THR A 417 -1.96 -29.66 8.19
C THR A 417 -0.97 -29.61 9.35
N ASP A 418 -1.29 -30.22 10.49
CA ASP A 418 -0.35 -30.26 11.62
C ASP A 418 0.98 -30.98 11.27
N SER A 419 0.99 -31.83 10.24
CA SER A 419 2.16 -32.64 9.84
C SER A 419 2.62 -32.49 8.38
N ALA A 420 1.95 -31.68 7.56
CA ALA A 420 2.31 -31.50 6.15
C ALA A 420 2.26 -30.03 5.71
N LEU A 421 3.22 -29.64 4.87
CA LEU A 421 3.26 -28.34 4.22
C LEU A 421 2.08 -28.18 3.25
N ALA A 422 1.65 -26.92 3.05
CA ALA A 422 0.67 -26.58 2.03
C ALA A 422 1.14 -27.01 0.64
N SER A 423 0.22 -27.42 -0.23
CA SER A 423 0.58 -27.87 -1.58
C SER A 423 1.14 -26.76 -2.45
N GLN A 424 1.64 -27.13 -3.63
CA GLN A 424 1.89 -26.15 -4.69
C GLN A 424 0.59 -25.41 -5.08
N ASN A 425 0.74 -24.22 -5.66
CA ASN A 425 -0.40 -23.39 -6.05
C ASN A 425 -0.90 -23.77 -7.43
N GLN A 426 -2.22 -23.92 -7.58
CA GLN A 426 -2.89 -23.76 -8.86
C GLN A 426 -3.11 -22.26 -9.09
N THR A 427 -2.73 -21.76 -10.28
CA THR A 427 -2.99 -20.38 -10.69
C THR A 427 -4.23 -20.33 -11.58
N ILE A 428 -5.24 -19.60 -11.15
CA ILE A 428 -6.48 -19.37 -11.90
C ILE A 428 -6.57 -17.88 -12.20
N ASN A 429 -6.85 -17.52 -13.46
CA ASN A 429 -6.99 -16.13 -13.87
C ASN A 429 -8.43 -15.89 -14.31
N PHE A 430 -9.03 -14.84 -13.75
CA PHE A 430 -10.30 -14.30 -14.17
C PHE A 430 -10.10 -13.05 -15.01
N SER A 431 -10.97 -12.87 -16.00
CA SER A 431 -10.97 -11.73 -16.91
C SER A 431 -12.27 -10.95 -16.81
N THR A 432 -12.22 -9.68 -17.16
CA THR A 432 -13.44 -8.85 -17.19
C THR A 432 -14.27 -9.25 -18.41
N ASN A 433 -15.51 -9.71 -18.20
CA ASN A 433 -16.45 -9.98 -19.28
C ASN A 433 -16.73 -8.71 -20.10
N LEU A 434 -16.75 -8.84 -21.43
CA LEU A 434 -17.17 -7.78 -22.33
C LEU A 434 -18.66 -7.43 -22.12
N VAL A 435 -18.99 -6.14 -22.06
CA VAL A 435 -20.38 -5.67 -21.95
C VAL A 435 -21.06 -5.75 -23.32
N LEU A 436 -22.15 -6.51 -23.42
CA LEU A 436 -22.87 -6.75 -24.69
C LEU A 436 -24.21 -6.01 -24.80
N ASP A 437 -24.63 -5.27 -23.77
CA ASP A 437 -25.99 -4.69 -23.68
C ASP A 437 -26.28 -3.61 -24.73
N GLY A 438 -25.27 -2.87 -25.19
CA GLY A 438 -25.40 -1.84 -26.24
C GLY A 438 -25.61 -2.39 -27.65
N VAL A 439 -25.25 -3.67 -27.88
CA VAL A 439 -25.33 -4.26 -29.22
C VAL A 439 -26.79 -4.30 -29.71
N GLY A 440 -27.02 -3.89 -30.95
CA GLY A 440 -28.36 -3.82 -31.55
C GLY A 440 -28.38 -4.41 -32.96
N ILE A 441 -29.52 -4.28 -33.65
CA ILE A 441 -29.66 -4.62 -35.06
C ILE A 441 -30.27 -3.46 -35.84
N ASN A 442 -29.90 -3.34 -37.11
CA ASN A 442 -30.57 -2.51 -38.08
C ASN A 442 -30.75 -3.30 -39.38
N ILE A 443 -31.92 -3.92 -39.52
CA ILE A 443 -32.22 -4.79 -40.66
C ILE A 443 -32.25 -3.99 -41.97
N ALA A 444 -32.79 -2.76 -41.95
CA ALA A 444 -32.83 -1.89 -43.12
C ALA A 444 -31.44 -1.53 -43.69
N LEU A 445 -30.43 -1.41 -42.83
CA LEU A 445 -29.04 -1.20 -43.25
C LEU A 445 -28.23 -2.50 -43.35
N GLY A 446 -28.82 -3.65 -43.03
CA GLY A 446 -28.16 -4.94 -43.07
C GLY A 446 -26.94 -5.01 -42.15
N ASN A 447 -27.05 -4.55 -40.89
CA ASN A 447 -25.96 -4.65 -39.93
C ASN A 447 -26.40 -4.92 -38.50
N ILE A 448 -25.49 -5.53 -37.74
CA ILE A 448 -25.53 -5.57 -36.27
C ILE A 448 -24.76 -4.35 -35.78
N THR A 449 -25.37 -3.54 -34.92
CA THR A 449 -24.85 -2.23 -34.50
C THR A 449 -24.07 -2.31 -33.19
N GLU A 450 -23.13 -1.37 -32.98
CA GLU A 450 -22.30 -1.28 -31.78
C GLU A 450 -21.44 -2.53 -31.50
N THR A 451 -21.03 -3.23 -32.56
CA THR A 451 -20.16 -4.40 -32.46
C THR A 451 -18.69 -4.01 -32.31
N ALA A 452 -17.85 -4.93 -31.84
CA ALA A 452 -16.39 -4.74 -31.76
C ALA A 452 -15.66 -5.98 -32.30
N ALA A 453 -14.40 -5.84 -32.72
CA ALA A 453 -13.60 -6.96 -33.25
C ALA A 453 -13.36 -8.10 -32.22
N THR A 454 -13.59 -7.83 -30.95
CA THR A 454 -13.57 -8.81 -29.85
C THR A 454 -14.88 -9.60 -29.73
N MET A 455 -15.88 -9.35 -30.59
CA MET A 455 -17.17 -10.02 -30.59
C MET A 455 -17.32 -10.96 -31.80
N GLN A 456 -18.20 -11.94 -31.66
CA GLN A 456 -18.70 -12.78 -32.74
C GLN A 456 -20.22 -12.72 -32.77
N TRP A 457 -20.81 -13.02 -33.92
CA TRP A 457 -22.25 -13.10 -34.11
C TRP A 457 -22.67 -14.43 -34.74
N SER A 458 -23.93 -14.80 -34.55
CA SER A 458 -24.55 -15.96 -35.17
C SER A 458 -26.03 -15.69 -35.44
N LEU A 459 -26.52 -16.17 -36.58
CA LEU A 459 -27.94 -16.14 -36.98
C LEU A 459 -28.61 -17.52 -36.94
N ASP A 460 -27.84 -18.58 -36.64
CA ASP A 460 -28.31 -19.96 -36.55
C ASP A 460 -28.17 -20.54 -35.13
N SER A 461 -27.59 -19.78 -34.19
CA SER A 461 -27.52 -20.14 -32.78
C SER A 461 -28.89 -20.08 -32.13
N THR A 462 -29.25 -21.11 -31.36
CA THR A 462 -30.53 -21.17 -30.63
C THR A 462 -30.37 -20.92 -29.13
N ASN A 463 -29.16 -21.05 -28.59
CA ASN A 463 -28.88 -20.90 -27.17
C ASN A 463 -27.63 -20.06 -26.84
N GLY A 464 -27.03 -19.38 -27.83
CA GLY A 464 -25.84 -18.56 -27.65
C GLY A 464 -24.52 -19.31 -27.54
N ILE A 465 -24.55 -20.66 -27.53
CA ILE A 465 -23.36 -21.51 -27.47
C ILE A 465 -23.17 -22.27 -28.79
N ASN A 466 -24.26 -22.80 -29.36
CA ASN A 466 -24.26 -23.55 -30.61
C ASN A 466 -24.31 -22.65 -31.85
N GLY A 467 -24.40 -23.26 -33.03
CA GLY A 467 -24.47 -22.57 -34.32
C GLY A 467 -23.11 -22.23 -34.91
N THR A 468 -23.15 -21.55 -36.05
CA THR A 468 -21.99 -21.05 -36.77
C THR A 468 -21.72 -19.62 -36.34
N TRP A 469 -20.47 -19.34 -35.94
CA TRP A 469 -20.08 -18.03 -35.43
C TRP A 469 -19.12 -17.33 -36.39
N ALA A 470 -19.46 -16.11 -36.76
CA ALA A 470 -18.63 -15.24 -37.58
C ALA A 470 -18.10 -14.06 -36.75
N ASP A 471 -16.90 -13.59 -37.08
CA ASP A 471 -16.30 -12.44 -36.40
C ASP A 471 -17.03 -11.13 -36.77
N CYS A 472 -17.17 -10.24 -35.80
CA CYS A 472 -17.58 -8.86 -36.06
C CYS A 472 -16.43 -8.09 -36.73
N THR A 473 -16.70 -7.40 -37.84
CA THR A 473 -15.67 -6.80 -38.69
C THR A 473 -15.57 -5.28 -38.58
N ALA A 474 -16.55 -4.62 -37.94
CA ALA A 474 -16.60 -3.18 -37.79
C ALA A 474 -17.44 -2.79 -36.55
N THR A 475 -17.55 -1.48 -36.28
CA THR A 475 -18.50 -0.95 -35.28
C THR A 475 -19.96 -1.23 -35.64
N ASN A 476 -20.26 -1.37 -36.93
CA ASN A 476 -21.52 -1.89 -37.44
C ASN A 476 -21.19 -3.03 -38.41
N THR A 477 -21.30 -4.27 -37.95
CA THR A 477 -20.95 -5.45 -38.75
C THR A 477 -22.04 -5.74 -39.78
N ALA A 478 -21.68 -5.73 -41.07
CA ALA A 478 -22.61 -6.02 -42.14
C ALA A 478 -23.04 -7.50 -42.15
N VAL A 479 -24.35 -7.73 -42.22
CA VAL A 479 -24.99 -9.04 -42.11
C VAL A 479 -26.25 -9.08 -42.99
N THR A 480 -26.46 -10.20 -43.69
CA THR A 480 -27.74 -10.51 -44.33
C THR A 480 -28.62 -11.25 -43.33
N PHE A 481 -29.64 -10.57 -42.81
CA PHE A 481 -30.54 -11.14 -41.82
C PHE A 481 -31.51 -12.17 -42.43
N ASN A 482 -31.75 -13.25 -41.69
CA ASN A 482 -32.83 -14.20 -41.90
C ASN A 482 -33.81 -14.11 -40.71
N ASP A 483 -34.92 -14.84 -40.78
CA ASP A 483 -35.79 -14.97 -39.62
C ASP A 483 -35.17 -15.88 -38.54
N GLY A 484 -35.52 -15.61 -37.28
CA GLY A 484 -34.95 -16.30 -36.14
C GLY A 484 -34.06 -15.42 -35.25
N PRO A 485 -33.35 -16.04 -34.29
CA PRO A 485 -32.56 -15.34 -33.28
C PRO A 485 -31.24 -14.78 -33.85
N VAL A 486 -30.85 -13.63 -33.34
CA VAL A 486 -29.55 -13.00 -33.56
C VAL A 486 -28.79 -13.00 -32.24
N TYR A 487 -27.73 -13.78 -32.16
CA TYR A 487 -26.86 -13.81 -30.99
C TYR A 487 -25.55 -13.08 -31.26
N VAL A 488 -25.02 -12.47 -30.20
CA VAL A 488 -23.63 -11.99 -30.14
C VAL A 488 -22.95 -12.53 -28.91
N ARG A 489 -21.65 -12.74 -28.99
CA ARG A 489 -20.84 -13.20 -27.87
C ARG A 489 -19.46 -12.58 -27.88
N GLU A 490 -18.81 -12.62 -26.74
CA GLU A 490 -17.39 -12.33 -26.64
C GLU A 490 -16.56 -13.45 -27.28
N LYS A 491 -15.61 -13.08 -28.14
CA LYS A 491 -14.75 -14.01 -28.88
C LYS A 491 -13.80 -14.77 -27.96
N ALA A 492 -13.24 -14.09 -26.96
CA ALA A 492 -12.30 -14.68 -26.01
C ALA A 492 -13.01 -15.55 -24.95
N GLN A 493 -14.26 -15.24 -24.64
CA GLN A 493 -15.06 -15.88 -23.60
C GLN A 493 -16.42 -16.27 -24.18
N THR A 494 -16.48 -17.40 -24.90
CA THR A 494 -17.67 -17.77 -25.69
C THR A 494 -18.92 -18.08 -24.85
N GLY A 495 -18.78 -18.25 -23.53
CA GLY A 495 -19.90 -18.34 -22.59
C GLY A 495 -20.54 -16.98 -22.25
N ASN A 496 -19.86 -15.86 -22.50
CA ASN A 496 -20.41 -14.51 -22.37
C ASN A 496 -21.12 -14.13 -23.68
N PHE A 497 -22.44 -14.36 -23.73
CA PHE A 497 -23.26 -14.13 -24.91
C PHE A 497 -24.58 -13.44 -24.58
N ARG A 498 -25.22 -12.89 -25.61
CA ARG A 498 -26.51 -12.20 -25.53
C ARG A 498 -27.36 -12.48 -26.76
N LEU A 499 -28.64 -12.75 -26.55
CA LEU A 499 -29.66 -12.67 -27.60
C LEU A 499 -29.96 -11.20 -27.89
N VAL A 500 -29.58 -10.71 -29.05
CA VAL A 500 -29.78 -9.31 -29.45
C VAL A 500 -31.22 -9.07 -29.91
N ALA A 501 -31.76 -9.98 -30.72
CA ALA A 501 -33.11 -9.90 -31.25
C ALA A 501 -33.62 -11.27 -31.71
N SER A 502 -34.94 -11.42 -31.80
CA SER A 502 -35.60 -12.52 -32.51
C SER A 502 -36.41 -11.94 -33.65
N ILE A 503 -35.94 -12.15 -34.88
CA ILE A 503 -36.50 -11.57 -36.09
C ILE A 503 -37.67 -12.45 -36.57
N ALA A 504 -38.84 -11.84 -36.78
CA ALA A 504 -39.99 -12.54 -37.33
C ALA A 504 -39.81 -12.82 -38.83
N SER A 505 -40.45 -13.89 -39.32
CA SER A 505 -40.51 -14.19 -40.76
C SER A 505 -41.06 -13.02 -41.56
N ALA A 506 -40.61 -12.90 -42.82
CA ALA A 506 -41.03 -11.83 -43.72
C ALA A 506 -42.55 -11.73 -43.79
N GLY A 507 -43.07 -10.50 -43.69
CA GLY A 507 -44.50 -10.22 -43.79
C GLY A 507 -45.08 -10.63 -45.15
N ALA A 508 -46.40 -10.79 -45.20
CA ALA A 508 -47.10 -11.08 -46.45
C ALA A 508 -46.86 -9.98 -47.50
N ALA A 509 -46.93 -10.37 -48.77
CA ALA A 509 -46.81 -9.43 -49.88
C ALA A 509 -47.88 -8.32 -49.76
N PRO A 510 -47.56 -7.06 -50.14
CA PRO A 510 -48.51 -5.96 -50.03
C PRO A 510 -49.78 -6.24 -50.85
N VAL A 511 -50.90 -5.61 -50.46
CA VAL A 511 -52.14 -5.63 -51.26
C VAL A 511 -52.15 -4.45 -52.22
N SER A 512 -52.45 -4.71 -53.49
CA SER A 512 -52.15 -3.80 -54.61
C SER A 512 -52.85 -2.43 -54.50
N GLY A 513 -52.03 -1.40 -54.28
CA GLY A 513 -52.38 0.02 -54.45
C GLY A 513 -51.29 0.82 -55.19
N VAL A 514 -50.28 0.11 -55.71
CA VAL A 514 -49.15 0.71 -56.45
C VAL A 514 -49.39 0.56 -57.95
N THR A 515 -49.26 1.66 -58.68
CA THR A 515 -49.42 1.72 -60.14
C THR A 515 -48.17 2.32 -60.79
N TYR A 516 -48.04 2.20 -62.11
CA TYR A 516 -46.88 2.72 -62.85
C TYR A 516 -47.29 3.35 -64.17
N SER A 517 -46.45 4.26 -64.67
CA SER A 517 -46.58 4.86 -65.99
C SER A 517 -45.22 4.88 -66.69
N VAL A 518 -45.09 4.05 -67.72
CA VAL A 518 -43.85 3.92 -68.52
C VAL A 518 -43.53 5.24 -69.22
N VAL A 519 -44.51 5.86 -69.89
CA VAL A 519 -44.32 7.12 -70.62
C VAL A 519 -43.99 8.28 -69.69
N ALA A 520 -44.59 8.34 -68.51
CA ALA A 520 -44.27 9.38 -67.53
C ALA A 520 -42.99 9.09 -66.73
N GLY A 521 -42.44 7.88 -66.82
CA GLY A 521 -41.29 7.47 -66.00
C GLY A 521 -41.59 7.51 -64.50
N THR A 522 -42.77 7.07 -64.06
CA THR A 522 -43.19 7.17 -62.65
C THR A 522 -43.82 5.89 -62.09
N ILE A 523 -43.68 5.71 -60.76
CA ILE A 523 -44.40 4.71 -59.97
C ILE A 523 -45.18 5.44 -58.87
N THR A 524 -46.48 5.22 -58.81
CA THR A 524 -47.40 5.91 -57.89
C THR A 524 -47.88 4.96 -56.79
N GLY A 525 -48.03 5.46 -55.56
CA GLY A 525 -48.54 4.68 -54.43
C GLY A 525 -47.47 4.03 -53.54
N LEU A 526 -46.17 4.26 -53.79
CA LEU A 526 -45.09 3.72 -52.95
C LEU A 526 -45.10 4.28 -51.51
N GLY A 527 -45.36 5.59 -51.37
CA GLY A 527 -45.28 6.29 -50.09
C GLY A 527 -43.91 6.15 -49.43
N THR A 528 -43.87 6.15 -48.09
CA THR A 528 -42.64 5.86 -47.32
C THR A 528 -42.47 4.39 -46.98
N THR A 529 -43.42 3.54 -47.37
CA THR A 529 -43.56 2.15 -46.89
C THR A 529 -43.04 1.14 -47.89
N TYR A 530 -43.21 1.40 -49.19
CA TYR A 530 -42.87 0.45 -50.23
C TYR A 530 -41.60 0.83 -50.98
N GLU A 531 -40.95 -0.19 -51.53
CA GLU A 531 -39.88 -0.09 -52.51
C GLU A 531 -40.20 -1.01 -53.69
N TYR A 532 -39.62 -0.71 -54.85
CA TYR A 532 -39.85 -1.46 -56.08
C TYR A 532 -38.53 -1.97 -56.68
N SER A 533 -38.62 -3.04 -57.45
CA SER A 533 -37.53 -3.56 -58.29
C SER A 533 -38.06 -3.83 -59.69
N ILE A 534 -37.26 -3.50 -60.70
CA ILE A 534 -37.56 -3.75 -62.11
C ILE A 534 -36.66 -4.88 -62.59
N ASN A 535 -37.29 -5.93 -63.11
CA ASN A 535 -36.63 -7.11 -63.68
C ASN A 535 -35.57 -7.74 -62.75
N GLY A 536 -35.87 -7.82 -61.45
CA GLY A 536 -34.94 -8.36 -60.45
C GLY A 536 -33.71 -7.48 -60.15
N GLY A 537 -33.71 -6.22 -60.59
CA GLY A 537 -32.70 -5.24 -60.24
C GLY A 537 -32.71 -4.82 -58.76
N GLY A 538 -31.89 -3.84 -58.40
CA GLY A 538 -31.85 -3.29 -57.04
C GLY A 538 -33.20 -2.68 -56.63
N TRP A 539 -33.50 -2.73 -55.33
CA TRP A 539 -34.71 -2.11 -54.77
C TRP A 539 -34.54 -0.59 -54.69
N SER A 540 -35.58 0.14 -55.06
CA SER A 540 -35.59 1.60 -55.14
C SER A 540 -36.86 2.18 -54.50
N THR A 541 -36.73 3.37 -53.94
CA THR A 541 -37.86 4.19 -53.46
C THR A 541 -38.10 5.42 -54.32
N THR A 542 -37.26 5.64 -55.35
CA THR A 542 -37.34 6.80 -56.25
C THR A 542 -38.51 6.64 -57.20
N ALA A 543 -39.61 7.35 -56.94
CA ALA A 543 -40.87 7.22 -57.66
C ALA A 543 -40.93 7.94 -59.02
N THR A 544 -39.92 8.76 -59.37
CA THR A 544 -39.92 9.63 -60.57
C THR A 544 -38.63 9.50 -61.36
N GLY A 545 -38.69 9.69 -62.68
CA GLY A 545 -37.53 9.48 -63.56
C GLY A 545 -37.14 7.99 -63.66
N VAL A 546 -38.10 7.10 -63.45
CA VAL A 546 -37.91 5.65 -63.45
C VAL A 546 -37.64 5.18 -64.88
N VAL A 547 -36.50 4.50 -65.07
CA VAL A 547 -36.15 3.85 -66.33
C VAL A 547 -36.74 2.44 -66.31
N PHE A 548 -37.75 2.21 -67.13
CA PHE A 548 -38.39 0.90 -67.25
C PHE A 548 -37.66 0.00 -68.26
N ALA A 549 -37.62 -1.30 -67.97
CA ALA A 549 -37.04 -2.34 -68.80
C ALA A 549 -37.99 -3.54 -68.87
N ALA A 550 -37.75 -4.44 -69.84
CA ALA A 550 -38.53 -5.66 -69.98
C ALA A 550 -38.40 -6.52 -68.72
N GLY A 551 -39.49 -7.12 -68.26
CA GLY A 551 -39.57 -7.97 -67.07
C GLY A 551 -40.58 -7.49 -66.03
N ASP A 552 -40.56 -8.13 -64.87
CA ASP A 552 -41.51 -7.86 -63.79
C ASP A 552 -41.17 -6.55 -63.06
N ILE A 553 -42.21 -5.78 -62.77
CA ILE A 553 -42.19 -4.71 -61.78
C ILE A 553 -42.70 -5.32 -60.49
N THR A 554 -41.82 -5.42 -59.51
CA THR A 554 -42.14 -5.99 -58.20
C THR A 554 -42.11 -4.92 -57.13
N VAL A 555 -42.97 -5.06 -56.13
CA VAL A 555 -43.11 -4.15 -55.00
C VAL A 555 -43.14 -4.94 -53.70
N ARG A 556 -42.51 -4.41 -52.64
CA ARG A 556 -42.60 -4.98 -51.30
C ARG A 556 -42.63 -3.88 -50.24
N THR A 557 -43.06 -4.23 -49.03
CA THR A 557 -42.84 -3.41 -47.84
C THR A 557 -41.35 -3.40 -47.55
N LYS A 558 -40.75 -2.20 -47.48
CA LYS A 558 -39.32 -2.06 -47.23
C LYS A 558 -38.98 -2.56 -45.82
N ALA A 559 -37.74 -3.00 -45.65
CA ALA A 559 -37.23 -3.37 -44.33
C ALA A 559 -37.29 -2.18 -43.35
N THR A 560 -37.50 -2.47 -42.07
CA THR A 560 -37.36 -1.47 -40.99
C THR A 560 -36.12 -1.78 -40.16
N VAL A 561 -35.84 -1.02 -39.11
CA VAL A 561 -34.71 -1.30 -38.21
C VAL A 561 -34.81 -2.70 -37.57
N SER A 562 -36.02 -3.24 -37.41
CA SER A 562 -36.28 -4.49 -36.67
C SER A 562 -37.18 -5.49 -37.40
N ALA A 563 -37.54 -5.25 -38.66
CA ALA A 563 -38.34 -6.19 -39.46
C ALA A 563 -37.75 -6.39 -40.85
N LEU A 564 -37.74 -7.65 -41.29
CA LEU A 564 -37.41 -8.04 -42.67
C LEU A 564 -38.37 -7.36 -43.65
N PRO A 565 -37.92 -7.12 -44.90
CA PRO A 565 -38.84 -6.68 -45.95
C PRO A 565 -39.91 -7.75 -46.17
N SER A 566 -41.10 -7.35 -46.62
CA SER A 566 -42.16 -8.33 -46.92
C SER A 566 -41.79 -9.17 -48.14
N LEU A 567 -42.55 -10.25 -48.36
CA LEU A 567 -42.59 -10.91 -49.66
C LEU A 567 -42.91 -9.88 -50.77
N ALA A 568 -42.35 -10.10 -51.95
CA ALA A 568 -42.57 -9.23 -53.09
C ALA A 568 -43.86 -9.60 -53.83
N GLN A 569 -44.57 -8.59 -54.32
CA GLN A 569 -45.72 -8.71 -55.19
C GLN A 569 -45.35 -8.22 -56.59
N VAL A 570 -45.66 -8.98 -57.64
CA VAL A 570 -45.60 -8.47 -59.02
C VAL A 570 -46.81 -7.55 -59.24
N VAL A 571 -46.56 -6.29 -59.60
CA VAL A 571 -47.61 -5.29 -59.89
C VAL A 571 -47.80 -5.06 -61.39
N GLY A 572 -46.88 -5.54 -62.21
CA GLY A 572 -46.99 -5.57 -63.66
C GLY A 572 -45.82 -6.29 -64.30
N THR A 573 -46.00 -6.76 -65.53
CA THR A 573 -44.93 -7.39 -66.32
C THR A 573 -44.82 -6.64 -67.64
N LEU A 574 -43.68 -6.03 -67.87
CA LEU A 574 -43.41 -5.28 -69.09
C LEU A 574 -42.82 -6.20 -70.15
N VAL A 575 -43.39 -6.17 -71.34
CA VAL A 575 -42.86 -6.86 -72.51
C VAL A 575 -42.48 -5.84 -73.58
N VAL A 576 -41.42 -6.12 -74.32
CA VAL A 576 -41.07 -5.38 -75.53
C VAL A 576 -41.85 -5.97 -76.69
N GLY A 577 -42.60 -5.13 -77.40
CA GLY A 577 -43.34 -5.55 -78.58
C GLY A 577 -42.41 -5.89 -79.74
N ALA A 578 -42.86 -6.76 -80.65
CA ALA A 578 -42.12 -7.07 -81.87
C ALA A 578 -41.95 -5.83 -82.76
N ALA A 579 -40.83 -5.78 -83.49
CA ALA A 579 -40.56 -4.70 -84.44
C ALA A 579 -41.66 -4.62 -85.51
N PRO A 580 -42.21 -3.42 -85.80
CA PRO A 580 -43.13 -3.25 -86.91
C PRO A 580 -42.41 -3.37 -88.26
N ALA A 581 -43.18 -3.48 -89.33
CA ALA A 581 -42.65 -3.37 -90.69
C ALA A 581 -41.99 -2.00 -90.91
N SER A 582 -41.02 -1.95 -91.82
CA SER A 582 -40.31 -0.72 -92.17
C SER A 582 -41.27 0.37 -92.65
N PRO A 583 -41.00 1.66 -92.34
CA PRO A 583 -41.87 2.74 -92.77
C PRO A 583 -41.89 2.84 -94.30
N THR A 584 -43.07 3.11 -94.84
CA THR A 584 -43.29 3.25 -96.28
C THR A 584 -43.37 4.73 -96.65
N GLU A 585 -42.71 5.13 -97.74
CA GLU A 585 -42.80 6.49 -98.31
C GLU A 585 -44.24 6.78 -98.76
N SER A 586 -44.83 7.86 -98.25
CA SER A 586 -46.08 8.40 -98.78
C SER A 586 -45.82 9.46 -99.85
N PHE A 587 -44.84 10.34 -99.62
CA PHE A 587 -44.38 11.33 -100.58
C PHE A 587 -42.96 11.79 -100.24
N LYS A 588 -42.26 12.39 -101.21
CA LYS A 588 -40.99 13.07 -100.99
C LYS A 588 -40.88 14.35 -101.82
N SER A 589 -40.14 15.32 -101.31
CA SER A 589 -39.77 16.55 -102.00
C SER A 589 -38.26 16.82 -101.82
N TYR A 590 -37.81 17.99 -102.24
CA TYR A 590 -36.42 18.41 -102.07
C TYR A 590 -36.11 18.84 -100.62
N TYR A 591 -37.12 19.07 -99.78
CA TYR A 591 -36.94 19.54 -98.39
C TYR A 591 -37.75 18.76 -97.34
N CYS A 592 -38.63 17.84 -97.74
CA CYS A 592 -39.42 17.05 -96.82
C CYS A 592 -39.69 15.63 -97.32
N ILE A 593 -39.91 14.71 -96.39
CA ILE A 593 -40.31 13.33 -96.65
C ILE A 593 -41.50 13.02 -95.75
N GLY A 594 -42.58 12.50 -96.34
CA GLY A 594 -43.75 12.01 -95.63
C GLY A 594 -43.82 10.49 -95.66
N LEU A 595 -44.06 9.89 -94.50
CA LEU A 595 -44.27 8.46 -94.32
C LEU A 595 -45.77 8.14 -94.22
N VAL A 596 -46.15 6.89 -94.45
CA VAL A 596 -47.53 6.44 -94.22
C VAL A 596 -47.86 6.56 -92.72
N ALA A 597 -48.90 7.33 -92.39
CA ALA A 597 -49.29 7.61 -91.01
C ALA A 597 -49.76 6.36 -90.26
N ASN A 598 -49.35 6.23 -88.99
CA ASN A 598 -49.90 5.25 -88.06
C ASN A 598 -49.92 5.85 -86.64
N ALA A 599 -51.12 5.96 -86.05
CA ALA A 599 -51.33 6.64 -84.77
C ALA A 599 -50.64 5.96 -83.56
N LEU A 600 -50.33 4.67 -83.68
CA LEU A 600 -49.65 3.89 -82.63
C LEU A 600 -48.13 3.91 -82.77
N HIS A 601 -47.60 4.49 -83.85
CA HIS A 601 -46.18 4.49 -84.14
C HIS A 601 -45.54 5.85 -83.87
N GLU A 602 -44.25 5.82 -83.58
CA GLU A 602 -43.37 6.97 -83.66
C GLU A 602 -42.27 6.69 -84.69
N PHE A 603 -41.69 7.75 -85.24
CA PHE A 603 -40.74 7.69 -86.35
C PHE A 603 -39.44 8.40 -85.98
N SER A 604 -38.35 7.89 -86.53
CA SER A 604 -37.02 8.48 -86.37
C SER A 604 -36.29 8.51 -87.72
N LYS A 605 -35.57 9.60 -87.97
CA LYS A 605 -34.69 9.78 -89.14
C LYS A 605 -33.20 9.60 -88.83
N ASP A 606 -32.87 9.32 -87.57
CA ASP A 606 -31.52 9.35 -87.00
C ASP A 606 -31.23 8.10 -86.17
N TYR A 607 -31.75 6.95 -86.60
CA TYR A 607 -31.57 5.64 -85.95
C TYR A 607 -31.99 5.60 -84.48
N GLY A 608 -33.00 6.39 -84.12
CA GLY A 608 -33.65 6.37 -82.81
C GLY A 608 -33.03 7.33 -81.80
N VAL A 609 -32.16 8.25 -82.23
CA VAL A 609 -31.63 9.33 -81.38
C VAL A 609 -32.74 10.32 -81.04
N THR A 610 -33.58 10.67 -82.01
CA THR A 610 -34.79 11.46 -81.81
C THR A 610 -36.01 10.75 -82.39
N TRP A 611 -37.13 10.87 -81.69
CA TRP A 611 -38.41 10.28 -82.08
C TRP A 611 -39.48 11.37 -82.18
N GLN A 612 -40.37 11.25 -83.16
CA GLN A 612 -41.55 12.09 -83.30
C GLN A 612 -42.77 11.28 -83.69
N ASP A 613 -43.95 11.67 -83.18
CA ASP A 613 -45.24 11.09 -83.59
C ASP A 613 -45.66 11.55 -85.00
N ARG A 614 -45.02 12.60 -85.54
CA ARG A 614 -45.32 13.14 -86.87
C ARG A 614 -44.69 12.28 -87.97
N GLU A 615 -45.49 11.95 -88.98
CA GLU A 615 -45.11 11.18 -90.16
C GLU A 615 -44.34 12.00 -91.21
N VAL A 616 -44.33 13.33 -91.07
CA VAL A 616 -43.64 14.24 -91.98
C VAL A 616 -42.38 14.81 -91.33
N PHE A 617 -41.26 14.66 -92.01
CA PHE A 617 -39.97 15.24 -91.65
C PHE A 617 -39.67 16.44 -92.55
N TYR A 618 -39.51 17.61 -91.94
CA TYR A 618 -39.22 18.88 -92.62
C TYR A 618 -37.74 19.24 -92.54
N SER A 619 -37.35 20.29 -93.28
CA SER A 619 -36.01 20.89 -93.27
C SER A 619 -34.90 19.89 -93.60
N LEU A 620 -35.17 19.00 -94.56
CA LEU A 620 -34.20 18.03 -95.08
C LEU A 620 -33.37 18.66 -96.20
N SER A 621 -32.13 18.18 -96.35
CA SER A 621 -31.22 18.61 -97.41
C SER A 621 -31.61 17.94 -98.74
N PRO A 622 -31.57 18.65 -99.89
CA PRO A 622 -31.80 18.06 -101.21
C PRO A 622 -30.79 16.96 -101.56
N THR A 623 -31.17 16.01 -102.44
CA THR A 623 -30.34 14.87 -102.88
C THR A 623 -29.73 14.01 -101.78
N THR A 624 -30.22 14.14 -100.55
CA THR A 624 -29.63 13.51 -99.37
C THR A 624 -30.44 12.28 -98.98
N MET A 625 -29.73 11.17 -98.75
CA MET A 625 -30.35 9.94 -98.27
C MET A 625 -30.58 10.03 -96.76
N TYR A 626 -31.80 9.75 -96.34
CA TYR A 626 -32.18 9.63 -94.94
C TYR A 626 -32.66 8.20 -94.66
N ASN A 627 -32.32 7.68 -93.48
CA ASN A 627 -32.72 6.35 -93.05
C ASN A 627 -33.84 6.50 -92.01
N PHE A 628 -35.03 6.04 -92.38
CA PHE A 628 -36.20 6.11 -91.51
C PHE A 628 -36.46 4.76 -90.85
N ILE A 629 -36.67 4.78 -89.55
CA ILE A 629 -37.14 3.65 -88.76
C ILE A 629 -38.45 4.04 -88.06
N THR A 630 -39.25 3.04 -87.71
CA THR A 630 -40.47 3.21 -86.92
C THR A 630 -40.54 2.16 -85.82
N ARG A 631 -41.24 2.48 -84.73
CA ARG A 631 -41.58 1.52 -83.68
C ARG A 631 -42.98 1.82 -83.15
N VAL A 632 -43.64 0.85 -82.54
CA VAL A 632 -44.85 1.09 -81.76
C VAL A 632 -44.45 1.87 -80.52
N LYS A 633 -45.08 3.03 -80.30
CA LYS A 633 -44.74 3.92 -79.20
C LYS A 633 -45.12 3.29 -77.85
N ALA A 634 -44.38 3.64 -76.80
CA ALA A 634 -44.71 3.22 -75.44
C ALA A 634 -46.10 3.72 -75.03
N THR A 635 -46.81 2.93 -74.22
CA THR A 635 -48.05 3.37 -73.56
C THR A 635 -47.80 3.51 -72.06
N THR A 636 -48.79 3.97 -71.28
CA THR A 636 -48.66 4.02 -69.83
C THR A 636 -48.24 2.68 -69.22
N THR A 637 -48.64 1.54 -69.80
CA THR A 637 -48.39 0.21 -69.23
C THR A 637 -47.52 -0.70 -70.10
N THR A 638 -47.05 -0.25 -71.27
CA THR A 638 -46.22 -1.05 -72.19
C THR A 638 -44.97 -0.28 -72.62
N LEU A 639 -43.87 -1.00 -72.81
CA LEU A 639 -42.65 -0.46 -73.41
C LEU A 639 -42.88 -0.14 -74.91
N ALA A 640 -42.03 0.70 -75.47
CA ALA A 640 -41.93 0.82 -76.92
C ALA A 640 -41.48 -0.52 -77.53
N SER A 641 -41.94 -0.83 -78.73
CA SER A 641 -41.50 -2.04 -79.43
C SER A 641 -40.04 -1.93 -79.86
N ASP A 642 -39.47 -3.06 -80.29
CA ASP A 642 -38.26 -3.04 -81.11
C ASP A 642 -38.45 -2.14 -82.34
N VAL A 643 -37.35 -1.63 -82.88
CA VAL A 643 -37.36 -0.76 -84.06
C VAL A 643 -37.47 -1.58 -85.33
N SER A 644 -38.20 -1.07 -86.33
CA SER A 644 -38.25 -1.65 -87.65
C SER A 644 -36.87 -1.68 -88.31
N VAL A 645 -36.71 -2.53 -89.33
CA VAL A 645 -35.59 -2.37 -90.28
C VAL A 645 -35.71 -0.98 -90.94
N ALA A 646 -34.57 -0.33 -91.20
CA ALA A 646 -34.55 1.01 -91.80
C ALA A 646 -34.96 1.00 -93.28
N THR A 647 -35.74 2.01 -93.69
CA THR A 647 -36.01 2.34 -95.10
C THR A 647 -35.18 3.55 -95.49
N SER A 648 -34.38 3.45 -96.54
CA SER A 648 -33.62 4.59 -97.07
C SER A 648 -34.44 5.35 -98.11
N ILE A 649 -34.64 6.66 -97.91
CA ILE A 649 -35.34 7.54 -98.84
C ILE A 649 -34.45 8.75 -99.15
N THR A 650 -34.24 9.03 -100.43
CA THR A 650 -33.46 10.18 -100.91
C THR A 650 -34.38 11.32 -101.32
N THR A 651 -34.16 12.52 -100.76
CA THR A 651 -34.86 13.75 -101.17
C THR A 651 -34.58 14.09 -102.63
N THR A 652 -35.48 14.82 -103.28
CA THR A 652 -35.33 15.15 -104.71
C THR A 652 -34.27 16.24 -104.95
N ILE A 653 -33.83 16.39 -106.21
CA ILE A 653 -32.70 17.26 -106.60
C ILE A 653 -33.00 18.75 -106.40
N SER A 654 -34.26 19.16 -106.54
CA SER A 654 -34.77 20.52 -106.36
C SER A 654 -36.30 20.50 -106.48
N GLU A 655 -36.99 21.64 -106.32
CA GLU A 655 -38.39 21.78 -106.76
C GLU A 655 -38.55 21.18 -108.16
N SER A 656 -39.49 20.25 -108.30
CA SER A 656 -39.82 19.69 -109.61
C SER A 656 -40.36 20.80 -110.49
N THR A 657 -39.61 21.15 -111.52
CA THR A 657 -39.93 22.17 -112.51
C THR A 657 -40.58 21.54 -113.74
N ALA A 658 -41.89 21.27 -113.71
CA ALA A 658 -42.74 21.09 -114.91
C ALA A 658 -44.23 21.12 -114.47
N VAL A 659 -45.09 22.05 -114.88
CA VAL A 659 -45.44 22.49 -116.25
C VAL A 659 -45.76 24.00 -116.26
N LYS A 660 -45.29 24.76 -117.27
CA LYS A 660 -45.68 26.15 -117.52
C LYS A 660 -46.76 26.20 -118.62
N VAL A 661 -47.84 26.96 -118.42
CA VAL A 661 -48.77 27.39 -119.48
C VAL A 661 -48.82 28.92 -119.48
N ASN A 662 -48.51 29.54 -120.62
CA ASN A 662 -48.44 31.00 -120.82
C ASN A 662 -47.58 31.78 -119.81
N GLY A 663 -46.43 31.22 -119.43
CA GLY A 663 -45.38 31.95 -118.72
C GLY A 663 -45.56 32.11 -117.20
N VAL A 664 -46.60 31.52 -116.61
CA VAL A 664 -46.83 31.52 -115.15
C VAL A 664 -46.81 30.07 -114.63
N LEU A 665 -46.14 29.85 -113.49
CA LEU A 665 -46.10 28.58 -112.77
C LEU A 665 -47.49 28.29 -112.17
N GLN A 666 -48.02 27.09 -112.41
CA GLN A 666 -49.22 26.58 -111.75
C GLN A 666 -48.77 25.58 -110.68
N GLU A 667 -48.74 26.01 -109.42
CA GLU A 667 -48.65 25.07 -108.30
C GLU A 667 -50.05 24.54 -108.00
N SER A 668 -50.24 23.23 -108.10
CA SER A 668 -51.22 22.58 -107.23
C SER A 668 -50.66 22.64 -105.82
N LEU A 669 -51.00 23.70 -105.09
CA LEU A 669 -50.82 23.78 -103.65
C LEU A 669 -51.60 22.62 -103.01
N GLY A 670 -50.91 21.52 -102.75
CA GLY A 670 -51.39 20.44 -101.90
C GLY A 670 -51.46 20.95 -100.46
N ILE A 671 -52.44 21.79 -100.16
CA ILE A 671 -52.82 22.11 -98.79
C ILE A 671 -53.68 20.94 -98.30
N THR A 672 -53.06 20.00 -97.59
CA THR A 672 -53.79 19.11 -96.70
C THR A 672 -53.94 19.83 -95.37
N GLY A 673 -55.16 20.25 -95.06
CA GLY A 673 -55.52 20.94 -93.83
C GLY A 673 -55.29 20.09 -92.57
N VAL A 674 -55.06 20.79 -91.46
CA VAL A 674 -55.08 20.21 -90.12
C VAL A 674 -56.46 19.60 -89.84
N ALA A 675 -56.47 18.35 -89.39
CA ALA A 675 -57.62 17.61 -88.86
C ALA A 675 -58.84 17.40 -89.79
N GLY A 676 -58.73 16.44 -90.72
CA GLY A 676 -59.87 15.58 -91.12
C GLY A 676 -61.10 16.25 -91.77
N LYS A 677 -60.98 17.40 -92.42
CA LYS A 677 -62.09 18.07 -93.14
C LYS A 677 -61.73 18.39 -94.60
N THR A 678 -62.70 18.22 -95.51
CA THR A 678 -62.57 18.51 -96.94
C THR A 678 -62.65 20.01 -97.20
N VAL A 679 -61.67 20.58 -97.91
CA VAL A 679 -61.75 21.95 -98.45
C VAL A 679 -62.21 21.86 -99.90
N SER A 680 -63.36 22.43 -100.23
CA SER A 680 -63.76 22.66 -101.64
C SER A 680 -63.35 24.07 -102.04
N GLN A 681 -62.43 24.18 -103.00
CA GLN A 681 -62.06 25.46 -103.61
C GLN A 681 -63.06 25.81 -104.72
N PHE A 682 -63.60 27.02 -104.70
CA PHE A 682 -64.26 27.62 -105.87
C PHE A 682 -63.35 28.73 -106.44
N LEU A 683 -63.13 28.67 -107.75
CA LEU A 683 -62.40 29.69 -108.49
C LEU A 683 -63.39 30.80 -108.87
N SER A 684 -63.29 31.98 -108.25
CA SER A 684 -64.05 33.15 -108.70
C SER A 684 -63.17 34.05 -109.56
N THR A 685 -63.73 34.51 -110.67
CA THR A 685 -63.06 35.37 -111.64
C THR A 685 -63.65 36.77 -111.53
N VAL A 686 -62.86 37.74 -111.09
CA VAL A 686 -63.30 39.14 -111.04
C VAL A 686 -62.67 39.89 -112.20
N THR A 687 -63.51 40.38 -113.11
CA THR A 687 -63.08 41.22 -114.23
C THR A 687 -63.27 42.68 -113.85
N SER A 688 -62.19 43.44 -113.86
CA SER A 688 -62.25 44.88 -113.66
C SER A 688 -62.83 45.58 -114.90
N ARG A 689 -63.23 46.85 -114.75
CA ARG A 689 -63.86 47.62 -115.84
C ARG A 689 -62.90 47.99 -116.98
N ASP A 690 -61.59 47.74 -116.83
CA ASP A 690 -60.57 47.91 -117.87
C ASP A 690 -60.23 46.61 -118.62
N GLY A 691 -60.93 45.51 -118.30
CA GLY A 691 -60.76 44.21 -118.97
C GLY A 691 -59.64 43.35 -118.40
N SER A 692 -58.97 43.77 -117.32
CA SER A 692 -58.04 42.91 -116.58
C SER A 692 -58.79 41.95 -115.65
N THR A 693 -58.41 40.68 -115.69
CA THR A 693 -59.02 39.61 -114.89
C THR A 693 -58.07 39.18 -113.78
N GLN A 694 -58.54 39.12 -112.53
CA GLN A 694 -57.80 38.49 -111.43
C GLN A 694 -58.61 37.36 -110.80
N GLN A 695 -57.91 36.29 -110.39
CA GLN A 695 -58.50 35.11 -109.74
C GLN A 695 -58.12 35.10 -108.27
N TYR A 696 -59.09 34.81 -107.41
CA TYR A 696 -58.91 34.70 -105.97
C TYR A 696 -59.35 33.33 -105.47
N TYR A 697 -58.61 32.78 -104.50
CA TYR A 697 -59.01 31.58 -103.75
C TYR A 697 -59.80 32.03 -102.52
N VAL A 698 -61.04 31.55 -102.38
CA VAL A 698 -61.85 31.75 -101.18
C VAL A 698 -61.96 30.41 -100.46
N ALA A 699 -61.57 30.38 -99.18
CA ALA A 699 -61.78 29.24 -98.30
C ALA A 699 -62.96 29.56 -97.38
N ASP A 700 -63.99 28.70 -97.40
CA ASP A 700 -65.13 28.80 -96.49
C ASP A 700 -64.93 27.82 -95.32
N TYR A 701 -64.97 28.32 -94.09
CA TYR A 701 -64.86 27.49 -92.88
C TYR A 701 -66.26 27.26 -92.30
N ALA A 702 -66.90 26.17 -92.72
CA ALA A 702 -68.09 25.66 -92.05
C ALA A 702 -67.69 24.94 -90.76
N ASP A 703 -67.72 25.67 -89.63
CA ASP A 703 -68.07 25.20 -88.27
C ASP A 703 -67.40 26.09 -87.20
N TYR A 704 -67.89 27.31 -87.04
CA TYR A 704 -67.93 27.96 -85.72
C TYR A 704 -69.28 28.65 -85.58
N GLY A 705 -70.18 28.02 -84.80
CA GLY A 705 -71.29 28.74 -84.21
C GLY A 705 -70.74 29.95 -83.46
N TRP A 706 -71.37 31.11 -83.67
CA TRP A 706 -71.09 32.37 -83.02
C TRP A 706 -70.72 32.19 -81.54
N LYS A 707 -69.43 32.33 -81.22
CA LYS A 707 -68.97 32.58 -79.87
C LYS A 707 -67.93 33.68 -79.92
N THR A 708 -68.31 34.84 -79.42
CA THR A 708 -67.41 35.95 -79.09
C THR A 708 -66.38 35.51 -78.04
N PRO A 709 -65.07 35.54 -78.33
CA PRO A 709 -64.04 35.54 -77.30
C PRO A 709 -63.68 36.99 -77.01
N ARG A 710 -63.93 37.36 -75.75
CA ARG A 710 -63.60 38.64 -75.15
C ARG A 710 -62.12 38.60 -74.74
N ALA A 711 -61.41 39.67 -75.10
CA ALA A 711 -60.07 40.04 -74.68
C ALA A 711 -58.90 39.24 -75.30
N ALA A 712 -57.98 40.04 -75.83
CA ALA A 712 -56.66 39.69 -76.31
C ALA A 712 -55.82 39.12 -75.18
N ASP A 713 -55.04 38.07 -75.50
CA ASP A 713 -53.66 37.85 -75.10
C ASP A 713 -53.29 36.42 -75.52
N ASP A 714 -52.73 36.29 -76.73
CA ASP A 714 -51.72 35.27 -77.05
C ASP A 714 -51.16 35.53 -78.46
N ILE A 715 -50.13 36.38 -78.49
CA ILE A 715 -49.20 36.52 -79.61
C ILE A 715 -48.14 35.43 -79.41
N ILE A 716 -48.14 34.39 -80.26
CA ILE A 716 -46.94 33.60 -80.53
C ILE A 716 -46.51 33.88 -81.96
N GLN A 717 -45.39 34.58 -82.04
CA GLN A 717 -44.68 35.00 -83.24
C GLN A 717 -43.57 33.98 -83.50
N SER A 718 -43.62 33.26 -84.63
CA SER A 718 -42.45 32.74 -85.35
C SER A 718 -42.89 32.36 -86.77
N GLY A 719 -42.34 33.07 -87.77
CA GLY A 719 -42.70 33.04 -89.20
C GLY A 719 -42.48 31.69 -89.89
N ASP A 720 -43.03 31.45 -91.09
CA ASP A 720 -43.43 32.37 -92.14
C ASP A 720 -44.83 32.05 -92.71
N ILE A 721 -45.71 33.05 -92.77
CA ILE A 721 -46.71 33.37 -93.83
C ILE A 721 -47.61 34.49 -93.30
N LEU A 722 -47.66 35.59 -94.06
CA LEU A 722 -48.42 36.80 -93.81
C LEU A 722 -49.92 36.55 -94.07
N TRP A 723 -50.77 36.73 -93.07
CA TRP A 723 -52.23 36.81 -93.24
C TRP A 723 -52.65 38.29 -93.31
N ILE A 724 -53.32 38.70 -94.39
CA ILE A 724 -54.03 39.98 -94.43
C ILE A 724 -55.50 39.70 -94.09
N ILE A 725 -55.91 40.04 -92.87
CA ILE A 725 -57.32 40.29 -92.54
C ILE A 725 -57.44 41.80 -92.41
N SER A 726 -58.19 42.45 -93.30
CA SER A 726 -58.62 43.83 -93.08
C SER A 726 -60.14 43.90 -93.14
N GLU A 727 -60.77 43.88 -91.97
CA GLU A 727 -61.99 44.65 -91.73
C GLU A 727 -61.56 46.08 -91.39
N PHE A 728 -61.76 47.02 -92.31
CA PHE A 728 -61.94 48.42 -91.92
C PHE A 728 -63.24 48.92 -92.51
N GLY A 729 -64.02 49.51 -91.63
CA GLY A 729 -65.36 50.02 -91.88
C GLY A 729 -65.44 50.95 -93.08
N VAL A 730 -66.59 50.89 -93.74
CA VAL A 730 -66.92 51.69 -94.90
C VAL A 730 -66.91 53.17 -94.54
N THR A 731 -65.95 53.92 -95.08
CA THR A 731 -66.13 55.34 -95.40
C THR A 731 -66.40 55.43 -96.90
N ARG A 732 -67.50 56.10 -97.25
CA ARG A 732 -68.14 56.11 -98.57
C ARG A 732 -67.29 56.82 -99.64
N TYR A 733 -67.00 56.13 -100.75
CA TYR A 733 -66.73 56.75 -102.06
C TYR A 733 -67.38 55.91 -103.17
N GLY A 734 -68.56 56.35 -103.64
CA GLY A 734 -69.02 56.14 -105.02
C GLY A 734 -69.53 54.76 -105.44
N ASN A 735 -70.77 54.79 -105.95
CA ASN A 735 -71.65 53.76 -106.51
C ASN A 735 -71.00 52.47 -107.01
N TYR A 736 -71.19 51.35 -106.31
CA TYR A 736 -71.74 50.06 -106.81
C TYR A 736 -71.99 49.17 -105.58
N GLU A 737 -73.21 48.64 -105.44
CA GLU A 737 -73.52 47.54 -104.51
C GLU A 737 -73.34 46.21 -105.25
N LEU A 738 -72.70 45.23 -104.61
CA LEU A 738 -72.63 43.84 -105.08
C LEU A 738 -73.65 43.03 -104.26
N TYR A 739 -74.55 42.36 -104.99
CA TYR A 739 -75.46 41.32 -104.50
C TYR A 739 -74.72 40.02 -104.19
#